data_AF-A0AAV9CMV1-F1
#
_entry.id   AF-A0AAV9CMV1-F1
#
_cell.length_a   1.000
_cell.length_b   1.000
_cell.length_c   1.000
_cell.angle_alpha   90.00
_cell.angle_beta   90.00
_cell.angle_gamma   90.00
#
_symmetry.space_group_name_H-M   'P 1'
#
loop_
_entity.id
_entity.type
_entity.pdbx_description
1 polymer ?
#
loop_
_entity_poly.entity_id
_entity_poly.type
_entity_poly.pdbx_seq_one_letter_code
_entity_poly.pdbx_strand_id
1 'polypeptide(L)'
;MNSFESEPEVKPNKTQVLEERQNSSANSNCSSNTLMEDSDHIIGSEKQTPPKDFICPITSQLFIDPVTLETGQTYERKAVQEWIDRGNSTCPITRHRLKSTQLPKTNYVLKRLIASWKEQNPCPVPVRPETPPPEPARPLSSPTSVISQASTDGTTGELREAISRLSMSEILSESEAAVLQIEHIWREASVESLEIVKALAKPAVVNGFVEMLFNSVEPRVLRATVFLLSELVLKDETVLQTLTRVDSDVACVVSLFKKGLVEASVLIYTLRPSWESLVMMDMVDALLMAIKTKSDDSYEMCVRPKTASVLLLAQVLNGEEDSNALNVAGVLISERAVESVVGSLEAEPVEERLAAVTILLRCMEQDGRCRNTIADKAELAPVLESFMNASDGERFEIIRFLFELVKLNRRTFNEQILHIIKDEGSFSVMHTLLTYLQTAIQDQCPIVAGLLLQLDLLAEPRKMSMYREEAIDVLISSLRNSESISSQIVAAETILSLQGRFSSSGKPLARAFLLKRAGMGKRYRALMRAEQMGHAVKDSEENLEEEKATNAWERKMAYVLVSHEFGLIFEALAEGLKSRHAQLSSACLVSAAWLTHMLTVLPDTGLRGAARVCLLKRFVSIFKSARDDDDKALAMLALRSFMYDSEGLQDLALYMKDILKTLRELRKSSSLAHEMLKLLSEGHDSSVQELWNHKELAQVECSMHGEVLSITCYKDYIISGHSDGTIKVWSGKDSLLHLLQEAQDHSKAVTSLEILQSGEKLYSGSLDRSVRVWSIGEEGISCIEVHDMKDQVHDLRVTNTISCFIPQGAGVKVFSWSGGSKLLNPKQNVKCLALVQGKLYCGCNDSSIQEIDLTTGTIGVIQMGSRKLLGKANPIHAIKVQEGLLYAAGGSLDGSAVKIWSTSTSSVVGSLPTTMEMRSMTISTELIYLGSKTGAIEIWSRDKLSKVGTLQTGTTAKVLCMAVDDDGELLVIGTSDGRIQAWGLT
;
A
#
# COMPACT_ATOMS: atom_id res chain seq x y z
N MET A 1 35.81 -21.63 48.08
CA MET A 1 36.10 -21.95 49.50
C MET A 1 34.78 -22.35 50.16
N ASN A 2 34.63 -23.66 50.41
CA ASN A 2 33.89 -24.39 51.48
C ASN A 2 32.41 -24.01 51.78
N SER A 3 31.38 -24.82 51.44
CA SER A 3 30.89 -26.13 52.00
C SER A 3 29.75 -25.92 53.04
N PHE A 4 28.57 -26.57 53.04
CA PHE A 4 28.30 -28.01 53.26
C PHE A 4 26.81 -28.42 53.09
N GLU A 5 26.59 -29.68 52.62
CA GLU A 5 25.53 -30.71 52.93
C GLU A 5 24.02 -30.43 52.69
N SER A 6 23.17 -31.34 52.19
CA SER A 6 23.13 -32.82 52.26
C SER A 6 22.28 -33.50 51.15
N GLU A 7 22.56 -34.78 50.89
CA GLU A 7 21.89 -35.74 49.99
C GLU A 7 21.12 -36.80 50.84
N PRO A 8 20.23 -37.69 50.30
CA PRO A 8 20.68 -38.84 49.48
C PRO A 8 19.78 -39.30 48.30
N GLU A 9 20.44 -40.09 47.43
CA GLU A 9 20.04 -40.73 46.18
C GLU A 9 18.90 -41.77 46.23
N VAL A 10 18.16 -41.92 45.10
CA VAL A 10 17.83 -43.23 44.48
C VAL A 10 17.96 -43.12 42.95
N LYS A 11 18.75 -44.05 42.39
CA LYS A 11 19.16 -44.29 40.98
C LYS A 11 18.13 -45.18 40.22
N PRO A 12 18.11 -45.29 38.86
CA PRO A 12 19.22 -45.92 38.13
C PRO A 12 19.57 -45.37 36.73
N ASN A 13 20.73 -45.86 36.28
CA ASN A 13 21.59 -45.42 35.18
C ASN A 13 21.22 -45.95 33.77
N LYS A 14 21.68 -45.18 32.78
CA LYS A 14 21.99 -45.52 31.37
C LYS A 14 22.98 -46.72 31.30
N THR A 15 23.20 -47.46 30.20
CA THR A 15 23.55 -47.05 28.83
C THR A 15 23.70 -48.29 27.92
N GLN A 16 23.61 -48.08 26.60
CA GLN A 16 24.28 -48.80 25.47
C GLN A 16 23.89 -50.25 25.12
N VAL A 17 23.47 -50.45 23.85
CA VAL A 17 23.56 -51.73 23.12
C VAL A 17 23.84 -51.51 21.62
N LEU A 18 24.97 -52.06 21.17
CA LEU A 18 25.33 -52.72 19.89
C LEU A 18 26.03 -54.01 20.39
N GLU A 19 25.82 -55.25 19.95
CA GLU A 19 25.56 -55.85 18.64
C GLU A 19 25.04 -57.30 18.84
N GLU A 20 24.31 -57.77 17.82
CA GLU A 20 24.31 -59.12 17.22
C GLU A 20 23.78 -60.40 17.92
N ARG A 21 22.77 -60.96 17.21
CA ARG A 21 22.52 -62.40 16.87
C ARG A 21 22.03 -63.32 18.01
N GLN A 22 21.05 -64.20 17.84
CA GLN A 22 20.57 -64.93 16.66
C GLN A 22 19.24 -65.68 16.98
N ASN A 23 18.57 -66.11 15.90
CA ASN A 23 17.46 -67.09 15.78
C ASN A 23 16.05 -66.57 16.08
N SER A 24 15.01 -66.79 15.26
CA SER A 24 14.74 -67.50 13.98
C SER A 24 13.23 -67.26 13.74
N SER A 25 12.61 -67.01 12.58
CA SER A 25 12.69 -67.51 11.19
C SER A 25 11.89 -66.52 10.29
N ALA A 26 12.48 -65.85 9.27
CA ALA A 26 12.62 -66.25 7.85
C ALA A 26 11.27 -66.55 7.15
N ASN A 27 10.67 -65.77 6.23
CA ASN A 27 11.08 -64.81 5.17
C ASN A 27 11.54 -65.44 3.84
N SER A 28 11.02 -64.94 2.70
CA SER A 28 11.55 -64.92 1.30
C SER A 28 10.39 -64.95 0.26
N ASN A 29 10.40 -64.29 -0.90
CA ASN A 29 11.38 -63.49 -1.68
C ASN A 29 10.60 -62.59 -2.70
N CYS A 30 10.99 -61.33 -3.00
CA CYS A 30 12.04 -60.82 -3.94
C CYS A 30 11.72 -61.09 -5.44
N SER A 31 11.95 -60.23 -6.45
CA SER A 31 12.82 -59.05 -6.62
C SER A 31 12.51 -58.32 -7.96
N SER A 32 13.02 -57.10 -8.13
CA SER A 32 13.14 -56.34 -9.39
C SER A 32 14.37 -56.73 -10.23
N ASN A 33 14.30 -56.60 -11.57
CA ASN A 33 15.47 -56.45 -12.47
C ASN A 33 15.10 -55.65 -13.74
N THR A 34 16.10 -54.97 -14.31
CA THR A 34 16.02 -53.94 -15.35
C THR A 34 16.60 -54.40 -16.71
N LEU A 35 16.10 -53.78 -17.79
CA LEU A 35 16.68 -53.51 -19.14
C LEU A 35 16.57 -54.53 -20.32
N MET A 36 15.83 -54.05 -21.35
CA MET A 36 16.02 -54.05 -22.83
C MET A 36 16.27 -55.36 -23.61
N GLU A 37 15.33 -55.71 -24.51
CA GLU A 37 15.48 -55.69 -25.99
C GLU A 37 14.21 -56.23 -26.71
N ASP A 38 13.78 -55.48 -27.72
CA ASP A 38 13.17 -55.86 -29.01
C ASP A 38 11.92 -56.76 -29.20
N SER A 39 10.91 -56.10 -29.79
CA SER A 39 10.05 -56.48 -30.93
C SER A 39 9.14 -57.73 -30.93
N ASP A 40 7.96 -57.47 -31.50
CA ASP A 40 7.01 -58.33 -32.22
C ASP A 40 5.75 -58.92 -31.52
N HIS A 41 4.63 -58.50 -32.14
CA HIS A 41 3.25 -58.99 -32.17
C HIS A 41 2.88 -60.35 -31.52
N ILE A 42 1.70 -60.41 -30.87
CA ILE A 42 0.46 -61.10 -31.34
C ILE A 42 -0.66 -61.08 -30.24
N ILE A 43 -1.80 -60.49 -30.63
CA ILE A 43 -3.24 -60.72 -30.32
C ILE A 43 -3.61 -61.71 -29.18
N GLY A 44 -4.48 -61.25 -28.26
CA GLY A 44 -5.35 -62.12 -27.43
C GLY A 44 -6.33 -61.34 -26.54
N SER A 45 -7.61 -61.30 -26.93
CA SER A 45 -8.70 -60.66 -26.18
C SER A 45 -9.29 -61.57 -25.09
N GLU A 46 -9.17 -61.20 -23.81
CA GLU A 46 -9.92 -61.84 -22.72
C GLU A 46 -11.02 -60.90 -22.19
N LYS A 47 -12.28 -61.40 -22.19
CA LYS A 47 -13.47 -60.69 -21.70
C LYS A 47 -13.46 -60.66 -20.17
N GLN A 48 -13.41 -59.48 -19.55
CA GLN A 48 -13.60 -59.34 -18.10
C GLN A 48 -15.09 -59.43 -17.73
N THR A 49 -15.45 -60.37 -16.84
CA THR A 49 -16.79 -60.46 -16.24
C THR A 49 -16.99 -59.37 -15.17
N PRO A 50 -18.20 -58.76 -15.04
CA PRO A 50 -18.45 -57.72 -14.06
C PRO A 50 -18.23 -58.19 -12.61
N PRO A 51 -17.67 -57.35 -11.72
CA PRO A 51 -17.60 -57.62 -10.29
C PRO A 51 -18.97 -57.97 -9.70
N LYS A 52 -19.02 -58.92 -8.76
CA LYS A 52 -20.27 -59.38 -8.15
C LYS A 52 -21.05 -58.26 -7.45
N ASP A 53 -20.36 -57.25 -6.95
CA ASP A 53 -20.96 -56.11 -6.25
C ASP A 53 -21.71 -55.15 -7.21
N PHE A 54 -21.52 -55.29 -8.53
CA PHE A 54 -22.24 -54.51 -9.54
C PHE A 54 -23.51 -55.20 -10.02
N ILE A 55 -23.75 -56.43 -9.57
CA ILE A 55 -24.86 -57.26 -10.01
C ILE A 55 -25.96 -57.27 -8.95
N CYS A 56 -27.19 -57.00 -9.37
CA CYS A 56 -28.35 -57.09 -8.50
C CYS A 56 -28.65 -58.55 -8.13
N PRO A 57 -28.76 -58.91 -6.84
CA PRO A 57 -29.03 -60.28 -6.42
C PRO A 57 -30.38 -60.87 -6.87
N ILE A 58 -31.36 -60.02 -7.21
CA ILE A 58 -32.70 -60.45 -7.65
C ILE A 58 -32.74 -60.67 -9.18
N THR A 59 -32.23 -59.71 -9.96
CA THR A 59 -32.29 -59.75 -11.42
C THR A 59 -31.09 -60.46 -12.04
N SER A 60 -30.01 -60.67 -11.27
CA SER A 60 -28.71 -61.17 -11.73
C SER A 60 -28.11 -60.36 -12.90
N GLN A 61 -28.51 -59.09 -13.02
CA GLN A 61 -28.03 -58.14 -14.03
C GLN A 61 -27.28 -56.98 -13.36
N LEU A 62 -26.46 -56.27 -14.14
CA LEU A 62 -25.80 -55.04 -13.71
C LEU A 62 -26.83 -54.00 -13.22
N PHE A 63 -26.56 -53.34 -12.10
CA PHE A 63 -27.45 -52.28 -11.61
C PHE A 63 -27.57 -51.13 -12.63
N ILE A 64 -28.80 -50.68 -12.85
CA ILE A 64 -29.15 -49.48 -13.62
C ILE A 64 -29.56 -48.36 -12.64
N ASP A 65 -30.36 -48.72 -11.63
CA ASP A 65 -30.78 -47.81 -10.57
C ASP A 65 -30.64 -48.49 -9.19
N PRO A 66 -29.40 -48.60 -8.65
CA PRO A 66 -29.14 -49.30 -7.40
C PRO A 66 -29.74 -48.56 -6.21
N VAL A 67 -30.46 -49.28 -5.34
CA VAL A 67 -31.03 -48.78 -4.08
C VAL A 67 -30.58 -49.65 -2.94
N THR A 68 -29.95 -49.04 -1.93
CA THR A 68 -29.49 -49.74 -0.73
C THR A 68 -30.54 -49.62 0.37
N LEU A 69 -31.06 -50.75 0.86
CA LEU A 69 -32.02 -50.79 1.96
C LEU A 69 -31.33 -50.56 3.32
N GLU A 70 -32.11 -50.32 4.37
CA GLU A 70 -31.64 -50.19 5.76
C GLU A 70 -30.81 -51.40 6.26
N THR A 71 -30.95 -52.55 5.60
CA THR A 71 -30.21 -53.78 5.88
C THR A 71 -28.79 -53.79 5.29
N GLY A 72 -28.39 -52.73 4.58
CA GLY A 72 -27.11 -52.62 3.89
C GLY A 72 -27.03 -53.36 2.55
N GLN A 73 -28.11 -54.03 2.12
CA GLN A 73 -28.15 -54.74 0.85
C GLN A 73 -28.68 -53.85 -0.28
N THR A 74 -28.06 -53.96 -1.46
CA THR A 74 -28.38 -53.15 -2.63
C THR A 74 -29.15 -53.97 -3.66
N TYR A 75 -30.23 -53.38 -4.18
CA TYR A 75 -31.12 -53.99 -5.17
C TYR A 75 -31.41 -53.02 -6.31
N GLU A 76 -31.80 -53.56 -7.47
CA GLU A 76 -32.34 -52.74 -8.56
C GLU A 76 -33.71 -52.20 -8.13
N ARG A 77 -33.92 -50.88 -8.29
CA ARG A 77 -35.13 -50.19 -7.78
C ARG A 77 -36.41 -50.91 -8.18
N LYS A 78 -36.56 -51.24 -9.47
CA LYS A 78 -37.76 -51.90 -9.99
C LYS A 78 -38.01 -53.26 -9.32
N ALA A 79 -36.95 -54.06 -9.14
CA ALA A 79 -37.06 -55.40 -8.60
C ALA A 79 -37.43 -55.41 -7.11
N VAL A 80 -36.87 -54.48 -6.32
CA VAL A 80 -37.21 -54.37 -4.89
C VAL A 80 -38.55 -53.66 -4.66
N GLN A 81 -38.95 -52.75 -5.55
CA GLN A 81 -40.29 -52.16 -5.52
C GLN A 81 -41.37 -53.22 -5.77
N GLU A 82 -41.21 -54.05 -6.80
CA GLU A 82 -42.13 -55.17 -7.06
C GLU A 82 -42.21 -56.16 -5.89
N TRP A 83 -41.09 -56.37 -5.18
CA TRP A 83 -41.07 -57.23 -3.99
C TRP A 83 -41.93 -56.66 -2.87
N ILE A 84 -41.85 -55.35 -2.62
CA ILE A 84 -42.64 -54.64 -1.60
C ILE A 84 -44.11 -54.55 -2.03
N ASP A 85 -44.40 -54.26 -3.30
CA ASP A 85 -45.76 -54.15 -3.85
C ASP A 85 -46.55 -55.46 -3.78
N ARG A 86 -45.86 -56.61 -3.77
CA ARG A 86 -46.46 -57.94 -3.50
C ARG A 86 -46.83 -58.17 -2.02
N GLY A 87 -46.70 -57.15 -1.17
CA GLY A 87 -47.06 -57.18 0.24
C GLY A 87 -45.95 -57.67 1.18
N ASN A 88 -44.71 -57.83 0.70
CA ASN A 88 -43.60 -58.27 1.53
C ASN A 88 -42.99 -57.10 2.31
N SER A 89 -43.03 -57.16 3.64
CA SER A 89 -42.42 -56.14 4.52
C SER A 89 -41.01 -56.52 5.01
N THR A 90 -40.29 -57.36 4.26
CA THR A 90 -38.97 -57.90 4.64
C THR A 90 -37.97 -57.77 3.50
N CYS A 91 -36.70 -57.62 3.85
CA CYS A 91 -35.60 -57.60 2.89
C CYS A 91 -35.48 -58.96 2.16
N PRO A 92 -35.38 -59.00 0.81
CA PRO A 92 -35.37 -60.24 0.03
C PRO A 92 -34.31 -61.27 0.43
N ILE A 93 -33.08 -60.82 0.76
CA ILE A 93 -31.98 -61.72 1.12
C ILE A 93 -31.87 -61.91 2.63
N THR A 94 -31.82 -60.81 3.38
CA THR A 94 -31.55 -60.90 4.82
C THR A 94 -32.79 -61.27 5.62
N ARG A 95 -33.99 -61.24 5.03
CA ARG A 95 -35.30 -61.48 5.66
C ARG A 95 -35.61 -60.61 6.88
N HIS A 96 -34.80 -59.57 7.12
CA HIS A 96 -35.04 -58.61 8.20
C HIS A 96 -36.24 -57.73 7.85
N ARG A 97 -37.09 -57.43 8.83
CA ARG A 97 -38.26 -56.57 8.66
C ARG A 97 -37.80 -55.14 8.38
N LEU A 98 -38.31 -54.54 7.30
CA LEU A 98 -38.00 -53.16 6.94
C LEU A 98 -38.83 -52.22 7.81
N LYS A 99 -38.22 -51.13 8.32
CA LYS A 99 -38.94 -50.15 9.15
C LYS A 99 -39.86 -49.26 8.31
N SER A 100 -39.52 -49.04 7.04
CA SER A 100 -40.32 -48.33 6.05
C SER A 100 -40.43 -49.15 4.76
N THR A 101 -41.60 -49.08 4.11
CA THR A 101 -41.84 -49.64 2.77
C THR A 101 -41.52 -48.64 1.65
N GLN A 102 -41.13 -47.41 1.99
CA GLN A 102 -40.64 -46.45 1.00
C GLN A 102 -39.17 -46.74 0.66
N LEU A 103 -38.87 -46.84 -0.63
CA LEU A 103 -37.51 -47.08 -1.09
C LEU A 103 -36.63 -45.82 -0.94
N PRO A 104 -35.40 -45.97 -0.43
CA PRO A 104 -34.42 -44.88 -0.39
C PRO A 104 -34.08 -44.30 -1.77
N LYS A 105 -33.42 -43.15 -1.76
CA LYS A 105 -32.83 -42.55 -2.97
C LYS A 105 -31.76 -43.47 -3.56
N THR A 106 -31.50 -43.32 -4.86
CA THR A 106 -30.52 -44.11 -5.60
C THR A 106 -29.12 -43.97 -4.98
N ASN A 107 -28.38 -45.06 -4.92
CA ASN A 107 -26.98 -45.08 -4.54
C ASN A 107 -26.12 -44.57 -5.71
N TYR A 108 -25.97 -43.25 -5.79
CA TYR A 108 -25.23 -42.58 -6.86
C TYR A 108 -23.76 -42.96 -6.92
N VAL A 109 -23.15 -43.37 -5.79
CA VAL A 109 -21.77 -43.82 -5.73
C VAL A 109 -21.60 -45.13 -6.50
N LEU A 110 -22.44 -46.13 -6.23
CA LEU A 110 -22.40 -47.40 -6.95
C LEU A 110 -22.77 -47.21 -8.44
N LYS A 111 -23.72 -46.32 -8.74
CA LYS A 111 -24.10 -45.98 -10.12
C LYS A 111 -22.94 -45.36 -10.91
N ARG A 112 -22.15 -44.46 -10.29
CA ARG A 112 -20.93 -43.88 -10.89
C ARG A 112 -19.83 -44.91 -11.09
N LEU A 113 -19.61 -45.81 -10.13
CA LEU A 113 -18.61 -46.89 -10.25
C LEU A 113 -18.95 -47.86 -11.39
N ILE A 114 -20.23 -48.19 -11.57
CA ILE A 114 -20.70 -49.04 -12.68
C ILE A 114 -20.56 -48.32 -14.03
N ALA A 115 -20.83 -47.02 -14.09
CA ALA A 115 -20.64 -46.22 -15.30
C ALA A 115 -19.16 -46.19 -15.72
N SER A 116 -18.25 -45.92 -14.76
CA SER A 116 -16.81 -45.95 -15.00
C SER A 116 -16.31 -47.34 -15.42
N TRP A 117 -16.82 -48.41 -14.81
CA TRP A 117 -16.48 -49.78 -15.23
C TRP A 117 -16.99 -50.13 -16.64
N LYS A 118 -18.18 -49.63 -17.03
CA LYS A 118 -18.72 -49.80 -18.39
C LYS A 118 -17.93 -49.04 -19.44
N GLU A 119 -17.43 -47.85 -19.13
CA GLU A 119 -16.55 -47.08 -20.02
C GLU A 119 -15.21 -47.80 -20.25
N GLN A 120 -14.70 -48.48 -19.21
CA GLN A 120 -13.45 -49.24 -19.29
C GLN A 120 -13.62 -50.63 -19.93
N ASN A 121 -14.85 -51.17 -20.00
CA ASN A 121 -15.15 -52.50 -20.56
C ASN A 121 -16.33 -52.46 -21.56
N PRO A 122 -16.17 -51.84 -22.74
CA PRO A 122 -17.21 -51.82 -23.76
C PRO A 122 -17.44 -53.21 -24.37
N CYS A 123 -18.61 -53.81 -24.14
CA CYS A 123 -19.00 -55.07 -24.78
C CYS A 123 -19.33 -54.85 -26.28
N PRO A 124 -18.86 -55.72 -27.20
CA PRO A 124 -19.22 -55.63 -28.61
C PRO A 124 -20.66 -56.09 -28.86
N VAL A 125 -21.40 -55.30 -29.62
CA VAL A 125 -22.76 -55.59 -30.13
C VAL A 125 -22.70 -56.83 -31.04
N PRO A 126 -23.56 -57.87 -30.87
CA PRO A 126 -23.60 -58.97 -31.81
C PRO A 126 -24.33 -58.55 -33.09
N VAL A 127 -23.63 -58.65 -34.21
CA VAL A 127 -24.24 -58.71 -35.56
C VAL A 127 -25.08 -59.99 -35.64
N ARG A 128 -26.35 -59.87 -36.02
CA ARG A 128 -27.20 -61.00 -36.41
C ARG A 128 -27.57 -60.91 -37.90
N PRO A 129 -27.79 -62.06 -38.57
CA PRO A 129 -27.82 -62.16 -40.02
C PRO A 129 -29.17 -61.74 -40.61
N GLU A 130 -29.11 -61.15 -41.80
CA GLU A 130 -30.24 -60.93 -42.70
C GLU A 130 -30.93 -62.25 -43.07
N THR A 131 -32.27 -62.28 -43.00
CA THR A 131 -33.13 -63.18 -43.77
C THR A 131 -34.50 -62.49 -44.01
N PRO A 132 -35.22 -62.85 -45.10
CA PRO A 132 -35.99 -61.95 -45.97
C PRO A 132 -37.41 -61.64 -45.47
N PRO A 133 -38.15 -60.69 -46.10
CA PRO A 133 -39.32 -60.07 -45.48
C PRO A 133 -40.58 -60.94 -45.59
N PRO A 134 -41.50 -60.87 -44.61
CA PRO A 134 -42.89 -61.23 -44.82
C PRO A 134 -43.74 -60.00 -45.15
N GLU A 135 -44.62 -60.18 -46.12
CA GLU A 135 -45.69 -59.27 -46.55
C GLU A 135 -46.79 -59.05 -45.47
N PRO A 136 -47.74 -58.11 -45.68
CA PRO A 136 -48.16 -57.16 -44.65
C PRO A 136 -49.35 -57.64 -43.80
N ALA A 137 -49.32 -57.27 -42.51
CA ALA A 137 -50.51 -57.28 -41.65
C ALA A 137 -51.02 -55.84 -41.43
N ARG A 138 -52.32 -55.67 -41.68
CA ARG A 138 -53.10 -54.42 -41.64
C ARG A 138 -53.12 -53.73 -40.26
N PRO A 139 -53.42 -52.42 -40.21
CA PRO A 139 -53.24 -51.59 -39.03
C PRO A 139 -54.40 -51.77 -38.04
N LEU A 140 -54.06 -51.85 -36.75
CA LEU A 140 -54.99 -51.54 -35.67
C LEU A 140 -54.69 -50.12 -35.19
N SER A 141 -55.54 -49.22 -35.68
CA SER A 141 -55.63 -47.81 -35.33
C SER A 141 -55.82 -47.61 -33.82
N SER A 142 -54.87 -46.92 -33.18
CA SER A 142 -55.20 -46.04 -32.07
C SER A 142 -55.54 -44.66 -32.65
N PRO A 143 -56.58 -43.95 -32.17
CA PRO A 143 -57.05 -42.71 -32.81
C PRO A 143 -56.07 -41.52 -32.75
N THR A 144 -54.95 -41.66 -32.05
CA THR A 144 -54.01 -40.56 -31.76
C THR A 144 -52.77 -40.54 -32.66
N SER A 145 -52.45 -41.64 -33.37
CA SER A 145 -51.22 -41.74 -34.18
C SER A 145 -51.38 -41.32 -35.64
N VAL A 146 -52.60 -41.35 -36.18
CA VAL A 146 -52.90 -40.95 -37.56
C VAL A 146 -53.01 -39.42 -37.70
N ILE A 147 -53.38 -38.72 -36.61
CA ILE A 147 -53.49 -37.25 -36.58
C ILE A 147 -52.10 -36.60 -36.42
N SER A 148 -51.18 -37.23 -35.67
CA SER A 148 -49.81 -36.73 -35.53
C SER A 148 -48.96 -36.94 -36.79
N GLN A 149 -49.17 -38.02 -37.55
CA GLN A 149 -48.45 -38.23 -38.83
C GLN A 149 -48.96 -37.36 -39.98
N ALA A 150 -50.27 -37.10 -40.05
CA ALA A 150 -50.84 -36.21 -41.06
C ALA A 150 -50.49 -34.72 -40.81
N SER A 151 -50.29 -34.32 -39.55
CA SER A 151 -49.84 -32.97 -39.20
C SER A 151 -48.35 -32.74 -39.48
N THR A 152 -47.49 -33.75 -39.31
CA THR A 152 -46.06 -33.66 -39.67
C THR A 152 -45.80 -33.67 -41.18
N ASP A 153 -46.61 -34.38 -41.97
CA ASP A 153 -46.52 -34.36 -43.44
C ASP A 153 -47.06 -33.04 -44.04
N GLY A 154 -48.06 -32.42 -43.39
CA GLY A 154 -48.57 -31.10 -43.76
C GLY A 154 -47.54 -29.98 -43.51
N THR A 155 -46.92 -29.95 -42.32
CA THR A 155 -45.93 -28.93 -41.95
C THR A 155 -44.64 -29.02 -42.77
N THR A 156 -44.20 -30.24 -43.15
CA THR A 156 -43.06 -30.41 -44.06
C THR A 156 -43.34 -29.99 -45.51
N GLY A 157 -44.61 -30.10 -45.96
CA GLY A 157 -45.08 -29.55 -47.23
C GLY A 157 -45.08 -28.02 -47.24
N GLU A 158 -45.65 -27.40 -46.20
CA GLU A 158 -45.67 -25.94 -46.01
C GLU A 158 -44.26 -25.35 -45.88
N LEU A 159 -43.37 -26.04 -45.17
CA LEU A 159 -41.96 -25.67 -45.06
C LEU A 159 -41.26 -25.70 -46.43
N ARG A 160 -41.51 -26.73 -47.25
CA ARG A 160 -40.90 -26.84 -48.58
C ARG A 160 -41.39 -25.73 -49.52
N GLU A 161 -42.66 -25.37 -49.42
CA GLU A 161 -43.24 -24.25 -50.18
C GLU A 161 -42.63 -22.91 -49.74
N ALA A 162 -42.49 -22.68 -48.43
CA ALA A 162 -41.87 -21.46 -47.90
C ALA A 162 -40.37 -21.38 -48.29
N ILE A 163 -39.62 -22.49 -48.21
CA ILE A 163 -38.23 -22.56 -48.69
C ILE A 163 -38.14 -22.25 -50.19
N SER A 164 -39.06 -22.80 -50.99
CA SER A 164 -39.09 -22.52 -52.44
C SER A 164 -39.34 -21.03 -52.72
N ARG A 165 -40.22 -20.38 -51.96
CA ARG A 165 -40.47 -18.94 -52.11
C ARG A 165 -39.26 -18.11 -51.70
N LEU A 166 -38.60 -18.47 -50.59
CA LEU A 166 -37.39 -17.78 -50.12
C LEU A 166 -36.23 -17.88 -51.13
N SER A 167 -36.02 -19.06 -51.74
CA SER A 167 -34.86 -19.30 -52.62
C SER A 167 -35.11 -19.00 -54.10
N MET A 168 -36.36 -18.88 -54.56
CA MET A 168 -36.68 -18.76 -56.00
C MET A 168 -37.53 -17.55 -56.37
N SER A 169 -38.12 -16.81 -55.42
CA SER A 169 -38.94 -15.63 -55.75
C SER A 169 -38.07 -14.40 -55.99
N GLU A 170 -38.35 -13.68 -57.08
CA GLU A 170 -37.74 -12.37 -57.37
C GLU A 170 -38.49 -11.22 -56.65
N ILE A 171 -39.61 -11.52 -55.97
CA ILE A 171 -40.47 -10.54 -55.29
C ILE A 171 -40.13 -10.51 -53.81
N LEU A 172 -39.55 -9.40 -53.34
CA LEU A 172 -39.13 -9.21 -51.94
C LEU A 172 -40.24 -9.52 -50.93
N SER A 173 -41.47 -9.05 -51.15
CA SER A 173 -42.58 -9.27 -50.22
C SER A 173 -42.99 -10.74 -50.05
N GLU A 174 -42.77 -11.58 -51.08
CA GLU A 174 -43.04 -13.01 -50.99
C GLU A 174 -41.97 -13.74 -50.18
N SER A 175 -40.70 -13.33 -50.34
CA SER A 175 -39.57 -13.81 -49.54
C SER A 175 -39.68 -13.37 -48.08
N GLU A 176 -40.12 -12.14 -47.81
CA GLU A 176 -40.40 -11.63 -46.45
C GLU A 176 -41.50 -12.44 -45.75
N ALA A 177 -42.61 -12.73 -46.46
CA ALA A 177 -43.68 -13.58 -45.93
C ALA A 177 -43.21 -15.02 -45.70
N ALA A 178 -42.33 -15.54 -46.56
CA ALA A 178 -41.75 -16.86 -46.40
C ALA A 178 -40.88 -16.97 -45.13
N VAL A 179 -40.08 -15.95 -44.81
CA VAL A 179 -39.28 -15.92 -43.55
C VAL A 179 -40.18 -16.01 -42.32
N LEU A 180 -41.24 -15.21 -42.25
CA LEU A 180 -42.17 -15.21 -41.12
C LEU A 180 -42.92 -16.54 -40.99
N GLN A 181 -43.25 -17.17 -42.12
CA GLN A 181 -43.88 -18.49 -42.12
C GLN A 181 -42.91 -19.59 -41.65
N ILE A 182 -41.64 -19.53 -42.07
CA ILE A 182 -40.60 -20.45 -41.59
C ILE A 182 -40.39 -20.27 -40.08
N GLU A 183 -40.37 -19.03 -39.59
CA GLU A 183 -40.28 -18.75 -38.14
C GLU A 183 -41.46 -19.36 -37.37
N HIS A 184 -42.67 -19.17 -37.88
CA HIS A 184 -43.86 -19.73 -37.24
C HIS A 184 -43.79 -21.26 -37.14
N ILE A 185 -43.41 -21.93 -38.24
CA ILE A 185 -43.20 -23.39 -38.27
C ILE A 185 -42.09 -23.80 -37.31
N TRP A 186 -41.00 -23.03 -37.23
CA TRP A 186 -39.88 -23.31 -36.32
C TRP A 186 -40.30 -23.27 -34.85
N ARG A 187 -41.17 -22.32 -34.46
CA ARG A 187 -41.67 -22.22 -33.08
C ARG A 187 -42.71 -23.29 -32.72
N GLU A 188 -43.50 -23.74 -33.68
CA GLU A 188 -44.50 -24.79 -33.47
C GLU A 188 -43.90 -26.21 -33.49
N ALA A 189 -42.74 -26.38 -34.13
CA ALA A 189 -42.05 -27.66 -34.18
C ALA A 189 -41.46 -28.06 -32.81
N SER A 190 -41.79 -29.26 -32.34
CA SER A 190 -41.15 -29.84 -31.14
C SER A 190 -39.64 -30.01 -31.37
N VAL A 191 -38.86 -29.70 -30.33
CA VAL A 191 -37.38 -29.51 -30.22
C VAL A 191 -36.46 -30.57 -30.89
N GLU A 192 -36.97 -31.65 -31.50
CA GLU A 192 -36.18 -32.78 -32.03
C GLU A 192 -36.35 -33.06 -33.54
N SER A 193 -36.98 -32.18 -34.32
CA SER A 193 -37.18 -32.40 -35.77
C SER A 193 -35.90 -32.15 -36.59
N LEU A 194 -34.97 -33.11 -36.57
CA LEU A 194 -33.72 -33.12 -37.35
C LEU A 194 -33.93 -32.90 -38.87
N GLU A 195 -35.11 -33.22 -39.40
CA GLU A 195 -35.46 -33.01 -40.80
C GLU A 195 -35.63 -31.54 -41.18
N ILE A 196 -36.19 -30.71 -40.28
CA ILE A 196 -36.38 -29.27 -40.51
C ILE A 196 -35.02 -28.58 -40.54
N VAL A 197 -34.13 -28.91 -39.60
CA VAL A 197 -32.75 -28.38 -39.53
C VAL A 197 -32.01 -28.72 -40.82
N LYS A 198 -32.05 -29.97 -41.29
CA LYS A 198 -31.40 -30.38 -42.56
C LYS A 198 -31.97 -29.70 -43.79
N ALA A 199 -33.26 -29.36 -43.79
CA ALA A 199 -33.89 -28.65 -44.90
C ALA A 199 -33.44 -27.17 -44.96
N LEU A 200 -33.35 -26.52 -43.80
CA LEU A 200 -32.97 -25.10 -43.67
C LEU A 200 -31.45 -24.86 -43.71
N ALA A 201 -30.63 -25.82 -43.29
CA ALA A 201 -29.17 -25.73 -43.30
C ALA A 201 -28.55 -25.82 -44.72
N LYS A 202 -29.35 -26.06 -45.76
CA LYS A 202 -28.86 -26.07 -47.15
C LYS A 202 -28.30 -24.70 -47.52
N PRO A 203 -27.11 -24.60 -48.15
CA PRO A 203 -26.48 -23.31 -48.47
C PRO A 203 -27.36 -22.35 -49.27
N ALA A 204 -28.21 -22.86 -50.17
CA ALA A 204 -29.15 -22.04 -50.95
C ALA A 204 -30.21 -21.33 -50.07
N VAL A 205 -30.62 -21.96 -48.97
CA VAL A 205 -31.62 -21.42 -48.04
C VAL A 205 -30.95 -20.42 -47.09
N VAL A 206 -29.74 -20.74 -46.60
CA VAL A 206 -28.92 -19.83 -45.79
C VAL A 206 -28.61 -18.55 -46.57
N ASN A 207 -28.23 -18.65 -47.84
CA ASN A 207 -28.02 -17.47 -48.69
C ASN A 207 -29.31 -16.66 -48.89
N GLY A 208 -30.46 -17.33 -49.01
CA GLY A 208 -31.76 -16.65 -49.06
C GLY A 208 -32.04 -15.84 -47.79
N PHE A 209 -31.69 -16.37 -46.60
CA PHE A 209 -31.76 -15.60 -45.36
C PHE A 209 -30.77 -14.43 -45.32
N VAL A 210 -29.54 -14.63 -45.79
CA VAL A 210 -28.54 -13.54 -45.87
C VAL A 210 -29.01 -12.42 -46.81
N GLU A 211 -29.55 -12.74 -47.98
CA GLU A 211 -30.14 -11.76 -48.88
C GLU A 211 -31.27 -10.95 -48.22
N MET A 212 -32.03 -11.57 -47.31
CA MET A 212 -33.05 -10.85 -46.54
C MET A 212 -32.45 -9.86 -45.54
N LEU A 213 -31.31 -10.16 -44.94
CA LEU A 213 -30.58 -9.23 -44.08
C LEU A 213 -30.09 -7.99 -44.84
N PHE A 214 -29.74 -8.14 -46.12
CA PHE A 214 -29.30 -7.02 -46.96
C PHE A 214 -30.46 -6.17 -47.50
N ASN A 215 -31.57 -6.82 -47.89
CA ASN A 215 -32.60 -6.18 -48.71
C ASN A 215 -33.87 -5.76 -47.94
N SER A 216 -34.21 -6.41 -46.83
CA SER A 216 -35.43 -6.06 -46.09
C SER A 216 -35.25 -4.80 -45.24
N VAL A 217 -36.30 -4.00 -45.13
CA VAL A 217 -36.37 -2.82 -44.25
C VAL A 217 -37.32 -3.06 -43.06
N GLU A 218 -38.10 -4.14 -43.09
CA GLU A 218 -39.10 -4.46 -42.06
C GLU A 218 -38.41 -5.06 -40.83
N PRO A 219 -38.48 -4.41 -39.64
CA PRO A 219 -37.79 -4.87 -38.44
C PRO A 219 -38.21 -6.27 -38.00
N ARG A 220 -39.48 -6.64 -38.22
CA ARG A 220 -40.00 -7.97 -37.88
C ARG A 220 -39.34 -9.08 -38.70
N VAL A 221 -39.15 -8.86 -39.99
CA VAL A 221 -38.51 -9.83 -40.89
C VAL A 221 -37.04 -9.96 -40.52
N LEU A 222 -36.33 -8.83 -40.35
CA LEU A 222 -34.92 -8.85 -39.95
C LEU A 222 -34.71 -9.57 -38.61
N ARG A 223 -35.58 -9.34 -37.62
CA ARG A 223 -35.58 -10.03 -36.33
C ARG A 223 -35.78 -11.54 -36.49
N ALA A 224 -36.76 -11.95 -37.29
CA ALA A 224 -37.05 -13.35 -37.57
C ALA A 224 -35.90 -14.05 -38.30
N THR A 225 -35.27 -13.37 -39.28
CA THR A 225 -34.11 -13.88 -40.02
C THR A 225 -32.91 -14.09 -39.09
N VAL A 226 -32.58 -13.10 -38.24
CA VAL A 226 -31.49 -13.19 -37.27
C VAL A 226 -31.74 -14.31 -36.26
N PHE A 227 -32.98 -14.46 -35.78
CA PHE A 227 -33.39 -15.56 -34.89
C PHE A 227 -33.16 -16.93 -35.54
N LEU A 228 -33.70 -17.15 -36.74
CA LEU A 228 -33.56 -18.42 -37.45
C LEU A 228 -32.09 -18.75 -37.72
N LEU A 229 -31.29 -17.79 -38.16
CA LEU A 229 -29.86 -18.01 -38.39
C LEU A 229 -29.11 -18.33 -37.10
N SER A 230 -29.41 -17.65 -35.99
CA SER A 230 -28.76 -17.89 -34.69
C SER A 230 -29.05 -19.30 -34.16
N GLU A 231 -30.30 -19.76 -34.29
CA GLU A 231 -30.71 -21.12 -33.90
C GLU A 231 -30.10 -22.19 -34.82
N LEU A 232 -30.03 -21.94 -36.13
CA LEU A 232 -29.45 -22.87 -37.10
C LEU A 232 -27.95 -23.05 -36.90
N VAL A 233 -27.21 -21.97 -36.63
CA VAL A 233 -25.77 -22.02 -36.34
C VAL A 233 -25.46 -22.90 -35.13
N LEU A 234 -26.30 -22.85 -34.08
CA LEU A 234 -26.12 -23.69 -32.89
C LEU A 234 -26.40 -25.18 -33.15
N LYS A 235 -27.24 -25.52 -34.14
CA LYS A 235 -27.64 -26.90 -34.46
C LYS A 235 -26.80 -27.54 -35.56
N ASP A 236 -26.24 -26.75 -36.49
CA ASP A 236 -25.44 -27.22 -37.62
C ASP A 236 -24.26 -26.27 -37.93
N GLU A 237 -23.04 -26.73 -37.61
CA GLU A 237 -21.77 -26.03 -37.86
C GLU A 237 -21.51 -25.73 -39.35
N THR A 238 -22.17 -26.42 -40.29
CA THR A 238 -22.02 -26.11 -41.73
C THR A 238 -22.63 -24.75 -42.11
N VAL A 239 -23.61 -24.29 -41.33
CA VAL A 239 -24.21 -22.95 -41.47
C VAL A 239 -23.21 -21.88 -41.04
N LEU A 240 -22.46 -22.11 -39.95
CA LEU A 240 -21.39 -21.23 -39.49
C LEU A 240 -20.32 -21.05 -40.58
N GLN A 241 -19.88 -22.15 -41.20
CA GLN A 241 -18.89 -22.12 -42.29
C GLN A 241 -19.40 -21.37 -43.53
N THR A 242 -20.71 -21.41 -43.78
CA THR A 242 -21.32 -20.70 -44.91
C THR A 242 -21.36 -19.19 -44.65
N LEU A 243 -21.78 -18.77 -43.45
CA LEU A 243 -21.87 -17.36 -43.05
C LEU A 243 -20.49 -16.69 -42.89
N THR A 244 -19.49 -17.44 -42.40
CA THR A 244 -18.12 -16.93 -42.21
C THR A 244 -17.28 -16.96 -43.49
N ARG A 245 -17.79 -17.53 -44.59
CA ARG A 245 -17.07 -17.59 -45.88
C ARG A 245 -16.95 -16.23 -46.57
N VAL A 246 -17.88 -15.32 -46.27
CA VAL A 246 -17.97 -14.03 -46.95
C VAL A 246 -17.96 -12.91 -45.90
N ASP A 247 -16.88 -12.14 -45.86
CA ASP A 247 -16.70 -11.06 -44.87
C ASP A 247 -17.80 -9.97 -44.95
N SER A 248 -18.42 -9.78 -46.13
CA SER A 248 -19.53 -8.84 -46.30
C SER A 248 -20.76 -9.22 -45.48
N ASP A 249 -20.97 -10.51 -45.24
CA ASP A 249 -22.16 -11.02 -44.56
C ASP A 249 -22.05 -10.72 -43.06
N VAL A 250 -20.88 -10.93 -42.47
CA VAL A 250 -20.57 -10.55 -41.08
C VAL A 250 -20.64 -9.02 -40.91
N ALA A 251 -20.07 -8.25 -41.85
CA ALA A 251 -20.13 -6.80 -41.84
C ALA A 251 -21.58 -6.27 -41.94
N CYS A 252 -22.44 -6.94 -42.69
CA CYS A 252 -23.87 -6.61 -42.78
C CYS A 252 -24.56 -6.78 -41.42
N VAL A 253 -24.37 -7.93 -40.75
CA VAL A 253 -24.94 -8.19 -39.42
C VAL A 253 -24.47 -7.14 -38.40
N VAL A 254 -23.18 -6.79 -38.41
CA VAL A 254 -22.63 -5.72 -37.55
C VAL A 254 -23.26 -4.37 -37.87
N SER A 255 -23.49 -4.06 -39.15
CA SER A 255 -24.13 -2.80 -39.55
C SER A 255 -25.59 -2.71 -39.08
N LEU A 256 -26.33 -3.82 -39.10
CA LEU A 256 -27.69 -3.91 -38.59
C LEU A 256 -27.72 -3.73 -37.07
N PHE A 257 -26.76 -4.33 -36.36
CA PHE A 257 -26.60 -4.13 -34.93
C PHE A 257 -26.35 -2.65 -34.59
N LYS A 258 -25.42 -1.99 -35.30
CA LYS A 258 -25.15 -0.55 -35.12
C LYS A 258 -26.35 0.35 -35.44
N LYS A 259 -27.26 -0.10 -36.31
CA LYS A 259 -28.53 0.60 -36.62
C LYS A 259 -29.62 0.38 -35.56
N GLY A 260 -29.38 -0.46 -34.55
CA GLY A 260 -30.28 -0.66 -33.41
C GLY A 260 -31.01 -2.00 -33.38
N LEU A 261 -30.72 -2.95 -34.28
CA LEU A 261 -31.27 -4.31 -34.22
C LEU A 261 -30.52 -5.14 -33.16
N VAL A 262 -30.97 -5.11 -31.91
CA VAL A 262 -30.26 -5.71 -30.78
C VAL A 262 -30.10 -7.23 -30.91
N GLU A 263 -31.03 -7.94 -31.55
CA GLU A 263 -30.98 -9.39 -31.76
C GLU A 263 -29.78 -9.82 -32.60
N ALA A 264 -29.24 -8.93 -33.44
CA ALA A 264 -28.04 -9.20 -34.22
C ALA A 264 -26.83 -9.51 -33.33
N SER A 265 -26.82 -9.06 -32.06
CA SER A 265 -25.74 -9.42 -31.11
C SER A 265 -25.69 -10.93 -30.84
N VAL A 266 -26.83 -11.62 -30.85
CA VAL A 266 -26.90 -13.07 -30.63
C VAL A 266 -26.25 -13.79 -31.80
N LEU A 267 -26.56 -13.39 -33.02
CA LEU A 267 -25.93 -13.97 -34.21
C LEU A 267 -24.41 -13.70 -34.19
N ILE A 268 -23.98 -12.48 -33.91
CA ILE A 268 -22.55 -12.13 -33.82
C ILE A 268 -21.85 -12.97 -32.75
N TYR A 269 -22.47 -13.17 -31.59
CA TYR A 269 -21.94 -14.04 -30.55
C TYR A 269 -21.82 -15.51 -31.02
N THR A 270 -22.85 -16.04 -31.68
CA THR A 270 -22.82 -17.43 -32.21
C THR A 270 -21.78 -17.62 -33.31
N LEU A 271 -21.44 -16.57 -34.06
CA LEU A 271 -20.38 -16.59 -35.08
C LEU A 271 -18.97 -16.74 -34.47
N ARG A 272 -18.82 -16.60 -33.15
CA ARG A 272 -17.55 -16.70 -32.40
C ARG A 272 -16.39 -15.90 -33.04
N PRO A 273 -16.58 -14.59 -33.34
CA PRO A 273 -15.50 -13.77 -33.87
C PRO A 273 -14.32 -13.69 -32.90
N SER A 274 -13.11 -13.52 -33.42
CA SER A 274 -11.94 -13.20 -32.58
C SER A 274 -12.10 -11.81 -31.95
N TRP A 275 -11.44 -11.59 -30.80
CA TRP A 275 -11.48 -10.28 -30.14
C TRP A 275 -10.88 -9.16 -31.02
N GLU A 276 -9.86 -9.47 -31.83
CA GLU A 276 -9.28 -8.54 -32.81
C GLU A 276 -10.31 -8.07 -33.83
N SER A 277 -11.15 -9.00 -34.31
CA SER A 277 -12.22 -8.71 -35.25
C SER A 277 -13.27 -7.78 -34.64
N LEU A 278 -13.66 -8.04 -33.38
CA LEU A 278 -14.63 -7.21 -32.65
C LEU A 278 -14.12 -5.77 -32.43
N VAL A 279 -12.83 -5.59 -32.15
CA VAL A 279 -12.21 -4.26 -31.99
C VAL A 279 -12.19 -3.51 -33.33
N MET A 280 -11.80 -4.18 -34.43
CA MET A 280 -11.82 -3.57 -35.77
C MET A 280 -13.23 -3.17 -36.22
N MET A 281 -14.24 -3.90 -35.76
CA MET A 281 -15.65 -3.64 -36.07
C MET A 281 -16.25 -2.46 -35.30
N ASP A 282 -15.54 -1.86 -34.33
CA ASP A 282 -15.96 -0.69 -33.54
C ASP A 282 -17.38 -0.82 -32.97
N MET A 283 -17.58 -1.87 -32.16
CA MET A 283 -18.91 -2.28 -31.69
C MET A 283 -19.24 -1.83 -30.26
N VAL A 284 -18.31 -1.21 -29.54
CA VAL A 284 -18.44 -0.93 -28.09
C VAL A 284 -19.68 -0.10 -27.79
N ASP A 285 -19.91 1.00 -28.50
CA ASP A 285 -21.06 1.88 -28.27
C ASP A 285 -22.39 1.17 -28.52
N ALA A 286 -22.46 0.35 -29.57
CA ALA A 286 -23.66 -0.42 -29.91
C ALA A 286 -23.94 -1.51 -28.86
N LEU A 287 -22.90 -2.17 -28.35
CA LEU A 287 -23.00 -3.14 -27.24
C LEU A 287 -23.51 -2.45 -25.97
N LEU A 288 -23.00 -1.26 -25.65
CA LEU A 288 -23.45 -0.49 -24.48
C LEU A 288 -24.91 -0.05 -24.58
N MET A 289 -25.34 0.37 -25.77
CA MET A 289 -26.73 0.71 -26.02
C MET A 289 -27.64 -0.51 -25.85
N ALA A 290 -27.23 -1.67 -26.34
CA ALA A 290 -27.98 -2.92 -26.18
C ALA A 290 -28.10 -3.37 -24.71
N ILE A 291 -27.08 -3.13 -23.88
CA ILE A 291 -27.12 -3.42 -22.44
C ILE A 291 -28.06 -2.45 -21.69
N LYS A 292 -28.12 -1.17 -22.12
CA LYS A 292 -28.98 -0.14 -21.52
C LYS A 292 -30.46 -0.31 -21.90
N THR A 293 -30.76 -0.85 -23.08
CA THR A 293 -32.14 -1.09 -23.50
C THR A 293 -32.78 -2.18 -22.64
N LYS A 294 -33.86 -1.84 -21.92
CA LYS A 294 -34.72 -2.85 -21.29
C LYS A 294 -35.32 -3.69 -22.41
N SER A 295 -34.85 -4.93 -22.56
CA SER A 295 -35.38 -5.85 -23.57
C SER A 295 -36.86 -6.07 -23.33
N ASP A 296 -37.64 -6.02 -24.40
CA ASP A 296 -39.02 -6.48 -24.39
C ASP A 296 -38.98 -8.01 -24.35
N ASP A 297 -39.42 -8.62 -23.25
CA ASP A 297 -39.35 -10.07 -22.94
C ASP A 297 -40.19 -10.97 -23.89
N SER A 298 -40.60 -10.43 -25.05
CA SER A 298 -41.57 -11.06 -25.96
C SER A 298 -40.95 -12.03 -26.98
N TYR A 299 -39.62 -12.13 -27.07
CA TYR A 299 -38.91 -12.99 -28.04
C TYR A 299 -37.87 -13.88 -27.35
N GLU A 300 -38.18 -15.16 -27.23
CA GLU A 300 -37.29 -16.17 -26.67
C GLU A 300 -36.31 -16.65 -27.76
N MET A 301 -35.04 -16.29 -27.62
CA MET A 301 -33.93 -16.74 -28.47
C MET A 301 -33.03 -17.70 -27.67
N CYS A 302 -32.13 -18.44 -28.35
CA CYS A 302 -31.13 -19.30 -27.71
C CYS A 302 -30.30 -18.62 -26.61
N VAL A 303 -30.01 -17.33 -26.78
CA VAL A 303 -29.35 -16.47 -25.79
C VAL A 303 -30.06 -15.11 -25.82
N ARG A 304 -30.32 -14.51 -24.65
CA ARG A 304 -30.93 -13.18 -24.60
C ARG A 304 -29.96 -12.15 -25.26
N PRO A 305 -30.46 -11.20 -26.07
CA PRO A 305 -29.60 -10.20 -26.72
C PRO A 305 -28.73 -9.40 -25.74
N LYS A 306 -29.25 -9.12 -24.54
CA LYS A 306 -28.49 -8.50 -23.46
C LYS A 306 -27.30 -9.37 -23.03
N THR A 307 -27.56 -10.64 -22.72
CA THR A 307 -26.53 -11.62 -22.33
C THR A 307 -25.44 -11.75 -23.40
N ALA A 308 -25.81 -11.88 -24.68
CA ALA A 308 -24.87 -11.93 -25.78
C ALA A 308 -24.01 -10.66 -25.87
N SER A 309 -24.60 -9.49 -25.63
CA SER A 309 -23.88 -8.21 -25.65
C SER A 309 -22.87 -8.09 -24.50
N VAL A 310 -23.22 -8.56 -23.29
CA VAL A 310 -22.31 -8.59 -22.13
C VAL A 310 -21.14 -9.56 -22.39
N LEU A 311 -21.42 -10.74 -22.95
CA LEU A 311 -20.39 -11.73 -23.28
C LEU A 311 -19.40 -11.22 -24.35
N LEU A 312 -19.91 -10.60 -25.41
CA LEU A 312 -19.08 -9.98 -26.45
C LEU A 312 -18.22 -8.84 -25.87
N LEU A 313 -18.79 -8.01 -24.99
CA LEU A 313 -18.06 -6.93 -24.33
C LEU A 313 -16.94 -7.47 -23.41
N ALA A 314 -17.20 -8.53 -22.66
CA ALA A 314 -16.18 -9.19 -21.84
C ALA A 314 -15.06 -9.79 -22.70
N GLN A 315 -15.39 -10.35 -23.86
CA GLN A 315 -14.40 -10.89 -24.80
C GLN A 315 -13.49 -9.79 -25.37
N VAL A 316 -14.03 -8.61 -25.67
CA VAL A 316 -13.25 -7.44 -26.12
C VAL A 316 -12.27 -6.99 -25.03
N LEU A 317 -12.69 -6.99 -23.76
CA LEU A 317 -11.87 -6.58 -22.63
C LEU A 317 -10.82 -7.61 -22.19
N ASN A 318 -11.00 -8.89 -22.55
CA ASN A 318 -10.06 -9.97 -22.27
C ASN A 318 -8.97 -10.14 -23.33
N GLY A 319 -8.93 -9.31 -24.38
CA GLY A 319 -7.85 -9.34 -25.37
C GLY A 319 -6.47 -9.14 -24.73
N GLU A 320 -5.44 -9.82 -25.27
CA GLU A 320 -4.10 -9.89 -24.67
C GLU A 320 -3.33 -8.55 -24.67
N GLU A 321 -3.78 -7.54 -25.43
CA GLU A 321 -3.18 -6.19 -25.40
C GLU A 321 -3.85 -5.30 -24.34
N ASP A 322 -3.21 -5.17 -23.18
CA ASP A 322 -3.66 -4.33 -22.07
C ASP A 322 -4.08 -2.91 -22.50
N SER A 323 -3.41 -2.32 -23.51
CA SER A 323 -3.66 -0.95 -23.98
C SER A 323 -5.05 -0.72 -24.60
N ASN A 324 -5.62 -1.73 -25.27
CA ASN A 324 -6.95 -1.62 -25.86
C ASN A 324 -8.03 -1.87 -24.83
N ALA A 325 -7.84 -2.84 -23.93
CA ALA A 325 -8.71 -3.07 -22.79
C ALA A 325 -8.80 -1.84 -21.87
N LEU A 326 -7.66 -1.17 -21.66
CA LEU A 326 -7.52 0.14 -21.00
C LEU A 326 -8.44 1.21 -21.61
N ASN A 327 -8.42 1.36 -22.94
CA ASN A 327 -9.22 2.34 -23.65
C ASN A 327 -10.73 2.04 -23.57
N VAL A 328 -11.11 0.79 -23.80
CA VAL A 328 -12.52 0.35 -23.77
C VAL A 328 -13.10 0.51 -22.35
N ALA A 329 -12.36 0.10 -21.31
CA ALA A 329 -12.78 0.32 -19.93
C ALA A 329 -12.89 1.82 -19.59
N GLY A 330 -12.01 2.68 -20.13
CA GLY A 330 -12.12 4.13 -20.03
C GLY A 330 -13.43 4.67 -20.62
N VAL A 331 -13.86 4.16 -21.79
CA VAL A 331 -15.15 4.51 -22.42
C VAL A 331 -16.31 4.11 -21.50
N LEU A 332 -16.31 2.88 -20.96
CA LEU A 332 -17.35 2.39 -20.03
C LEU A 332 -17.54 3.30 -18.81
N ILE A 333 -16.44 3.77 -18.23
CA ILE A 333 -16.44 4.64 -17.06
C ILE A 333 -16.97 6.04 -17.42
N SER A 334 -16.55 6.58 -18.58
CA SER A 334 -16.95 7.92 -19.02
C SER A 334 -18.45 8.04 -19.33
N GLU A 335 -19.05 6.97 -19.87
CA GLU A 335 -20.47 6.94 -20.25
C GLU A 335 -21.44 6.54 -19.13
N ARG A 336 -20.94 6.37 -17.89
CA ARG A 336 -21.72 5.82 -16.75
C ARG A 336 -22.36 4.46 -17.04
N ALA A 337 -21.79 3.67 -17.96
CA ALA A 337 -22.32 2.37 -18.33
C ALA A 337 -22.12 1.30 -17.23
N VAL A 338 -21.26 1.58 -16.25
CA VAL A 338 -21.01 0.73 -15.08
C VAL A 338 -22.32 0.29 -14.41
N GLU A 339 -23.28 1.20 -14.23
CA GLU A 339 -24.56 0.89 -13.56
C GLU A 339 -25.40 -0.14 -14.35
N SER A 340 -25.35 -0.08 -15.68
CA SER A 340 -26.08 -1.02 -16.53
C SER A 340 -25.46 -2.42 -16.53
N VAL A 341 -24.13 -2.51 -16.40
CA VAL A 341 -23.41 -3.79 -16.26
C VAL A 341 -23.59 -4.37 -14.86
N VAL A 342 -23.69 -3.54 -13.82
CA VAL A 342 -24.01 -3.99 -12.45
C VAL A 342 -25.35 -4.74 -12.40
N GLY A 343 -26.37 -4.25 -13.12
CA GLY A 343 -27.65 -4.96 -13.23
C GLY A 343 -27.59 -6.30 -13.99
N SER A 344 -26.45 -6.66 -14.59
CA SER A 344 -26.22 -8.01 -15.15
C SER A 344 -25.64 -9.00 -14.13
N LEU A 345 -25.25 -8.54 -12.93
CA LEU A 345 -24.90 -9.44 -11.82
C LEU A 345 -26.11 -10.19 -11.26
N GLU A 346 -27.32 -9.66 -11.43
CA GLU A 346 -28.59 -10.27 -11.04
C GLU A 346 -29.14 -11.25 -12.10
N ALA A 347 -28.47 -11.39 -13.24
CA ALA A 347 -28.95 -12.20 -14.34
C ALA A 347 -29.01 -13.69 -13.94
N GLU A 348 -30.06 -14.39 -14.38
CA GLU A 348 -30.23 -15.84 -14.21
C GLU A 348 -29.07 -16.70 -14.79
N PRO A 349 -28.56 -16.44 -16.02
CA PRO A 349 -27.41 -17.19 -16.56
C PRO A 349 -26.10 -16.88 -15.83
N VAL A 350 -25.36 -17.94 -15.48
CA VAL A 350 -24.06 -17.85 -14.77
C VAL A 350 -23.02 -17.15 -15.63
N GLU A 351 -23.04 -17.40 -16.94
CA GLU A 351 -22.09 -16.86 -17.92
C GLU A 351 -22.20 -15.33 -18.01
N GLU A 352 -23.42 -14.78 -17.93
CA GLU A 352 -23.63 -13.32 -17.90
C GLU A 352 -23.05 -12.71 -16.62
N ARG A 353 -23.28 -13.35 -15.47
CA ARG A 353 -22.75 -12.89 -14.18
C ARG A 353 -21.22 -12.88 -14.18
N LEU A 354 -20.59 -13.94 -14.67
CA LEU A 354 -19.13 -14.05 -14.76
C LEU A 354 -18.54 -13.00 -15.71
N ALA A 355 -19.15 -12.80 -16.88
CA ALA A 355 -18.73 -11.78 -17.82
C ALA A 355 -18.87 -10.36 -17.22
N ALA A 356 -19.96 -10.08 -16.52
CA ALA A 356 -20.15 -8.82 -15.81
C ALA A 356 -19.09 -8.62 -14.72
N VAL A 357 -18.76 -9.65 -13.93
CA VAL A 357 -17.67 -9.63 -12.94
C VAL A 357 -16.34 -9.24 -13.59
N THR A 358 -15.97 -9.85 -14.71
CA THR A 358 -14.74 -9.51 -15.43
C THR A 358 -14.74 -8.07 -15.93
N ILE A 359 -15.84 -7.61 -16.55
CA ILE A 359 -15.95 -6.22 -17.04
C ILE A 359 -15.79 -5.22 -15.90
N LEU A 360 -16.50 -5.44 -14.78
CA LEU A 360 -16.48 -4.54 -13.63
C LEU A 360 -15.11 -4.54 -12.94
N LEU A 361 -14.46 -5.69 -12.84
CA LEU A 361 -13.09 -5.80 -12.32
C LEU A 361 -12.12 -4.96 -13.15
N ARG A 362 -12.14 -5.08 -14.48
CA ARG A 362 -11.31 -4.23 -15.35
C ARG A 362 -11.64 -2.74 -15.19
N CYS A 363 -12.90 -2.38 -15.03
CA CYS A 363 -13.28 -0.99 -14.75
C CYS A 363 -12.68 -0.48 -13.43
N MET A 364 -12.68 -1.30 -12.36
CA MET A 364 -12.10 -0.94 -11.06
C MET A 364 -10.57 -0.79 -11.11
N GLU A 365 -9.90 -1.59 -11.93
CA GLU A 365 -8.45 -1.50 -12.16
C GLU A 365 -8.08 -0.23 -12.93
N GLN A 366 -8.95 0.24 -13.83
CA GLN A 366 -8.73 1.47 -14.59
C GLN A 366 -9.03 2.75 -13.84
N ASP A 367 -10.26 2.90 -13.34
CA ASP A 367 -10.65 4.03 -12.51
C ASP A 367 -11.33 3.52 -11.26
N GLY A 368 -10.55 3.48 -10.19
CA GLY A 368 -11.01 3.00 -8.91
C GLY A 368 -12.17 3.76 -8.28
N ARG A 369 -12.53 4.94 -8.82
CA ARG A 369 -13.70 5.71 -8.35
C ARG A 369 -15.02 4.99 -8.61
N CYS A 370 -15.08 4.09 -9.59
CA CYS A 370 -16.29 3.31 -9.87
C CYS A 370 -16.62 2.28 -8.78
N ARG A 371 -15.65 1.88 -7.92
CA ARG A 371 -15.85 0.91 -6.84
C ARG A 371 -17.03 1.25 -5.94
N ASN A 372 -17.14 2.52 -5.52
CA ASN A 372 -18.20 2.95 -4.62
C ASN A 372 -19.58 2.83 -5.29
N THR A 373 -19.67 3.12 -6.58
CA THR A 373 -20.92 2.98 -7.34
C THR A 373 -21.28 1.52 -7.57
N ILE A 374 -20.29 0.66 -7.81
CA ILE A 374 -20.50 -0.79 -7.94
C ILE A 374 -20.98 -1.36 -6.61
N ALA A 375 -20.29 -1.07 -5.51
CA ALA A 375 -20.65 -1.57 -4.18
C ALA A 375 -22.04 -1.09 -3.72
N ASP A 376 -22.45 0.12 -4.09
CA ASP A 376 -23.77 0.68 -3.72
C ASP A 376 -24.94 0.02 -4.47
N LYS A 377 -24.70 -0.49 -5.68
CA LYS A 377 -25.75 -1.01 -6.58
C LYS A 377 -25.71 -2.52 -6.81
N ALA A 378 -24.61 -3.20 -6.49
CA ALA A 378 -24.45 -4.61 -6.79
C ALA A 378 -25.12 -5.51 -5.76
N GLU A 379 -26.02 -6.38 -6.21
CA GLU A 379 -26.48 -7.53 -5.43
C GLU A 379 -25.44 -8.66 -5.52
N LEU A 380 -24.76 -8.96 -4.42
CA LEU A 380 -23.64 -9.91 -4.41
C LEU A 380 -24.09 -11.37 -4.23
N ALA A 381 -25.28 -11.64 -3.69
CA ALA A 381 -25.76 -12.99 -3.45
C ALA A 381 -25.72 -13.90 -4.72
N PRO A 382 -26.20 -13.47 -5.90
CA PRO A 382 -26.11 -14.26 -7.13
C PRO A 382 -24.67 -14.54 -7.60
N VAL A 383 -23.74 -13.63 -7.30
CA VAL A 383 -22.30 -13.78 -7.62
C VAL A 383 -21.68 -14.85 -6.73
N LEU A 384 -22.04 -14.88 -5.43
CA LEU A 384 -21.59 -15.90 -4.48
C LEU A 384 -22.13 -17.29 -4.82
N GLU A 385 -23.34 -17.38 -5.40
CA GLU A 385 -23.87 -18.66 -5.90
C GLU A 385 -23.09 -19.17 -7.12
N SER A 386 -22.69 -18.29 -8.04
CA SER A 386 -21.84 -18.64 -9.19
C SER A 386 -20.49 -19.22 -8.78
N PHE A 387 -19.93 -18.74 -7.65
CA PHE A 387 -18.62 -19.17 -7.15
C PHE A 387 -18.52 -20.69 -6.92
N MET A 388 -19.62 -21.34 -6.54
CA MET A 388 -19.63 -22.78 -6.28
C MET A 388 -19.51 -23.62 -7.56
N ASN A 389 -20.18 -23.20 -8.64
CA ASN A 389 -20.26 -23.93 -9.90
C ASN A 389 -19.16 -23.56 -10.90
N ALA A 390 -18.41 -22.48 -10.63
CA ALA A 390 -17.34 -21.97 -11.46
C ALA A 390 -16.11 -22.89 -11.51
N SER A 391 -15.38 -22.83 -12.63
CA SER A 391 -14.04 -23.42 -12.79
C SER A 391 -12.99 -22.68 -11.94
N ASP A 392 -11.80 -23.27 -11.76
CA ASP A 392 -10.78 -22.67 -10.88
C ASP A 392 -10.28 -21.30 -11.35
N GLY A 393 -10.29 -21.04 -12.67
CA GLY A 393 -9.96 -19.73 -13.23
C GLY A 393 -11.06 -18.69 -12.97
N GLU A 394 -12.31 -19.05 -13.20
CA GLU A 394 -13.48 -18.19 -12.93
C GLU A 394 -13.64 -17.90 -11.43
N ARG A 395 -13.36 -18.88 -10.57
CA ARG A 395 -13.32 -18.70 -9.12
C ARG A 395 -12.32 -17.62 -8.71
N PHE A 396 -11.12 -17.62 -9.28
CA PHE A 396 -10.14 -16.60 -8.96
C PHE A 396 -10.60 -15.20 -9.38
N GLU A 397 -11.22 -15.06 -10.56
CA GLU A 397 -11.73 -13.78 -11.04
C GLU A 397 -12.85 -13.24 -10.12
N ILE A 398 -13.73 -14.10 -9.61
CA ILE A 398 -14.72 -13.71 -8.58
C ILE A 398 -14.01 -13.25 -7.30
N ILE A 399 -13.03 -14.00 -6.81
CA ILE A 399 -12.31 -13.64 -5.57
C ILE A 399 -11.58 -12.31 -5.74
N ARG A 400 -10.92 -12.09 -6.88
CA ARG A 400 -10.23 -10.85 -7.21
C ARG A 400 -11.21 -9.68 -7.31
N PHE A 401 -12.36 -9.88 -7.93
CA PHE A 401 -13.45 -8.90 -7.93
C PHE A 401 -13.90 -8.54 -6.52
N LEU A 402 -14.19 -9.52 -5.67
CA LEU A 402 -14.60 -9.27 -4.28
C LEU A 402 -13.50 -8.58 -3.47
N PHE A 403 -12.24 -8.99 -3.64
CA PHE A 403 -11.08 -8.39 -2.97
C PHE A 403 -10.82 -6.94 -3.41
N GLU A 404 -11.05 -6.62 -4.69
CA GLU A 404 -10.99 -5.24 -5.18
C GLU A 404 -12.19 -4.40 -4.73
N LEU A 405 -13.39 -5.00 -4.68
CA LEU A 405 -14.61 -4.32 -4.27
C LEU A 405 -14.55 -3.85 -2.81
N VAL A 406 -13.87 -4.59 -1.92
CA VAL A 406 -13.72 -4.22 -0.51
C VAL A 406 -12.70 -3.07 -0.27
N LYS A 407 -12.05 -2.54 -1.30
CA LYS A 407 -11.13 -1.39 -1.16
C LYS A 407 -11.86 -0.05 -1.22
N LEU A 408 -12.87 0.12 -0.35
CA LEU A 408 -13.75 1.30 -0.31
C LEU A 408 -13.20 2.42 0.57
N ASN A 409 -13.59 3.66 0.26
CA ASN A 409 -13.16 4.85 1.01
C ASN A 409 -13.76 4.93 2.42
N ARG A 410 -14.98 4.42 2.62
CA ARG A 410 -15.69 4.33 3.89
C ARG A 410 -15.57 2.92 4.45
N ARG A 411 -14.89 2.80 5.59
CA ARG A 411 -14.76 1.60 6.40
C ARG A 411 -16.12 1.07 6.88
N THR A 412 -17.03 1.94 7.29
CA THR A 412 -18.39 1.53 7.72
C THR A 412 -19.14 0.81 6.60
N PHE A 413 -19.09 1.36 5.39
CA PHE A 413 -19.68 0.74 4.20
C PHE A 413 -18.94 -0.54 3.80
N ASN A 414 -17.60 -0.55 3.91
CA ASN A 414 -16.83 -1.76 3.69
C ASN A 414 -17.21 -2.92 4.63
N GLU A 415 -17.44 -2.63 5.91
CA GLU A 415 -17.90 -3.65 6.87
C GLU A 415 -19.26 -4.23 6.47
N GLN A 416 -20.18 -3.42 5.94
CA GLN A 416 -21.47 -3.89 5.42
C GLN A 416 -21.29 -4.86 4.24
N ILE A 417 -20.44 -4.51 3.28
CA ILE A 417 -20.13 -5.38 2.13
C ILE A 417 -19.47 -6.68 2.58
N LEU A 418 -18.55 -6.64 3.55
CA LEU A 418 -17.94 -7.85 4.10
C LEU A 418 -18.98 -8.75 4.80
N HIS A 419 -19.97 -8.16 5.49
CA HIS A 419 -21.10 -8.91 6.06
C HIS A 419 -21.97 -9.55 4.98
N ILE A 420 -22.29 -8.83 3.90
CA ILE A 420 -23.00 -9.38 2.74
C ILE A 420 -22.26 -10.59 2.17
N ILE A 421 -20.95 -10.47 1.92
CA ILE A 421 -20.11 -11.56 1.39
C ILE A 421 -20.10 -12.77 2.33
N LYS A 422 -20.14 -12.53 3.64
CA LYS A 422 -20.08 -13.59 4.66
C LYS A 422 -21.42 -14.31 4.86
N ASP A 423 -22.52 -13.55 4.89
CA ASP A 423 -23.78 -13.99 5.46
C ASP A 423 -24.88 -14.26 4.40
N GLU A 424 -24.84 -13.65 3.21
CA GLU A 424 -25.92 -13.78 2.20
C GLU A 424 -25.75 -14.98 1.24
N GLY A 425 -24.60 -15.65 1.24
CA GLY A 425 -24.38 -16.83 0.41
C GLY A 425 -25.20 -18.04 0.85
N SER A 426 -25.67 -18.84 -0.12
CA SER A 426 -26.37 -20.11 0.16
C SER A 426 -25.51 -21.15 0.90
N PHE A 427 -24.18 -21.00 0.82
CA PHE A 427 -23.18 -21.82 1.51
C PHE A 427 -22.13 -20.93 2.19
N SER A 428 -21.38 -21.52 3.13
CA SER A 428 -20.30 -20.81 3.84
C SER A 428 -19.17 -20.42 2.88
N VAL A 429 -19.17 -19.14 2.46
CA VAL A 429 -18.13 -18.57 1.59
C VAL A 429 -16.74 -18.72 2.21
N MET A 430 -16.62 -18.55 3.53
CA MET A 430 -15.35 -18.72 4.25
C MET A 430 -14.78 -20.14 4.10
N HIS A 431 -15.63 -21.17 4.15
CA HIS A 431 -15.17 -22.54 3.97
C HIS A 431 -14.75 -22.82 2.53
N THR A 432 -15.51 -22.34 1.55
CA THR A 432 -15.15 -22.49 0.14
C THR A 432 -13.84 -21.76 -0.20
N LEU A 433 -13.63 -20.55 0.34
CA LEU A 433 -12.36 -19.83 0.21
C LEU A 433 -11.18 -20.60 0.81
N LEU A 434 -11.37 -21.24 1.97
CA LEU A 434 -10.34 -22.08 2.58
C LEU A 434 -10.01 -23.30 1.71
N THR A 435 -11.02 -23.99 1.18
CA THR A 435 -10.82 -25.12 0.27
C THR A 435 -10.08 -24.70 -1.00
N TYR A 436 -10.45 -23.54 -1.57
CA TYR A 436 -9.76 -22.99 -2.73
C TYR A 436 -8.32 -22.59 -2.41
N LEU A 437 -8.07 -21.96 -1.26
CA LEU A 437 -6.74 -21.57 -0.80
C LEU A 437 -5.76 -22.76 -0.76
N GLN A 438 -6.25 -23.93 -0.35
CA GLN A 438 -5.46 -25.16 -0.26
C GLN A 438 -5.10 -25.76 -1.63
N THR A 439 -5.83 -25.42 -2.69
CA THR A 439 -5.62 -25.92 -4.05
C THR A 439 -5.10 -24.86 -5.03
N ALA A 440 -5.09 -23.59 -4.62
CA ALA A 440 -4.77 -22.45 -5.48
C ALA A 440 -3.28 -22.41 -5.87
N ILE A 441 -3.02 -21.76 -7.00
CA ILE A 441 -1.65 -21.50 -7.47
C ILE A 441 -1.03 -20.41 -6.60
N GLN A 442 0.28 -20.47 -6.39
CA GLN A 442 1.00 -19.62 -5.43
C GLN A 442 0.85 -18.10 -5.62
N ASP A 443 0.62 -17.64 -6.84
CA ASP A 443 0.41 -16.20 -7.13
C ASP A 443 -1.02 -15.73 -6.76
N GLN A 444 -1.97 -16.66 -6.65
CA GLN A 444 -3.36 -16.39 -6.28
C GLN A 444 -3.57 -16.41 -4.76
N CYS A 445 -2.81 -17.25 -4.06
CA CYS A 445 -2.93 -17.50 -2.64
C CYS A 445 -2.98 -16.24 -1.75
N PRO A 446 -2.15 -15.19 -1.95
CA PRO A 446 -2.17 -14.05 -1.05
C PRO A 446 -3.50 -13.26 -1.10
N ILE A 447 -4.11 -13.13 -2.27
CA ILE A 447 -5.40 -12.43 -2.45
C ILE A 447 -6.51 -13.20 -1.74
N VAL A 448 -6.55 -14.53 -1.93
CA VAL A 448 -7.53 -15.42 -1.30
C VAL A 448 -7.39 -15.38 0.22
N ALA A 449 -6.17 -15.48 0.74
CA ALA A 449 -5.86 -15.37 2.16
C ALA A 449 -6.24 -14.01 2.74
N GLY A 450 -5.97 -12.93 2.00
CA GLY A 450 -6.33 -11.57 2.38
C GLY A 450 -7.84 -11.38 2.55
N LEU A 451 -8.65 -11.87 1.60
CA LEU A 451 -10.11 -11.82 1.70
C LEU A 451 -10.63 -12.69 2.85
N LEU A 452 -10.15 -13.93 2.97
CA LEU A 452 -10.55 -14.86 4.03
C LEU A 452 -10.29 -14.27 5.43
N LEU A 453 -9.13 -13.63 5.62
CA LEU A 453 -8.76 -12.99 6.87
C LEU A 453 -9.67 -11.79 7.20
N GLN A 454 -10.05 -10.97 6.22
CA GLN A 454 -10.99 -9.87 6.43
C GLN A 454 -12.38 -10.38 6.86
N LEU A 455 -12.87 -11.49 6.28
CA LEU A 455 -14.16 -12.09 6.63
C LEU A 455 -14.16 -12.74 8.03
N ASP A 456 -13.05 -13.38 8.42
CA ASP A 456 -12.90 -13.95 9.77
C ASP A 456 -12.92 -12.85 10.84
N LEU A 457 -12.28 -11.71 10.58
CA LEU A 457 -12.15 -10.60 11.52
C LEU A 457 -13.42 -9.78 11.75
N LEU A 458 -14.51 -10.08 11.03
CA LEU A 458 -15.85 -9.64 11.41
C LEU A 458 -16.30 -10.27 12.75
N ALA A 459 -15.78 -11.45 13.10
CA ALA A 459 -16.00 -12.09 14.40
C ALA A 459 -14.97 -11.64 15.45
N GLU A 460 -15.23 -11.92 16.73
CA GLU A 460 -14.33 -11.52 17.82
C GLU A 460 -12.92 -12.15 17.68
N PRO A 461 -11.84 -11.34 17.71
CA PRO A 461 -10.48 -11.81 17.45
C PRO A 461 -9.90 -12.70 18.57
N ARG A 462 -10.55 -12.82 19.73
CA ARG A 462 -10.01 -13.58 20.88
C ARG A 462 -10.20 -15.09 20.78
N LYS A 463 -11.00 -15.57 19.83
CA LYS A 463 -11.21 -17.01 19.60
C LYS A 463 -10.26 -17.50 18.52
N MET A 464 -9.67 -18.66 18.73
CA MET A 464 -8.83 -19.33 17.75
C MET A 464 -9.69 -19.73 16.55
N SER A 465 -9.22 -19.43 15.34
CA SER A 465 -9.93 -19.68 14.09
C SER A 465 -9.00 -20.34 13.10
N MET A 466 -9.36 -21.53 12.63
CA MET A 466 -8.62 -22.26 11.60
C MET A 466 -8.47 -21.44 10.30
N TYR A 467 -9.45 -20.60 9.97
CA TYR A 467 -9.39 -19.74 8.78
C TYR A 467 -8.29 -18.68 8.88
N ARG A 468 -8.09 -18.16 10.10
CA ARG A 468 -7.13 -17.09 10.37
C ARG A 468 -5.70 -17.60 10.37
N GLU A 469 -5.45 -18.71 11.06
CA GLU A 469 -4.10 -19.32 11.10
C GLU A 469 -3.65 -19.65 9.68
N GLU A 470 -4.45 -20.40 8.92
CA GLU A 470 -4.12 -20.78 7.54
C GLU A 470 -3.89 -19.55 6.63
N ALA A 471 -4.76 -18.53 6.73
CA ALA A 471 -4.60 -17.31 5.93
C ALA A 471 -3.29 -16.56 6.24
N ILE A 472 -2.92 -16.46 7.52
CA ILE A 472 -1.69 -15.76 7.92
C ILE A 472 -0.45 -16.58 7.55
N ASP A 473 -0.48 -17.90 7.73
CA ASP A 473 0.59 -18.81 7.31
C ASP A 473 0.85 -18.74 5.80
N VAL A 474 -0.21 -18.67 5.00
CA VAL A 474 -0.08 -18.51 3.55
C VAL A 474 0.50 -17.15 3.18
N LEU A 475 0.11 -16.06 3.85
CA LEU A 475 0.70 -14.73 3.61
C LEU A 475 2.19 -14.70 4.00
N ILE A 476 2.56 -15.30 5.13
CA ILE A 476 3.94 -15.37 5.61
C ILE A 476 4.80 -16.23 4.69
N SER A 477 4.31 -17.40 4.28
CA SER A 477 5.03 -18.30 3.36
C SER A 477 5.19 -17.67 1.98
N SER A 478 4.17 -16.98 1.46
CA SER A 478 4.24 -16.26 0.19
C SER A 478 5.25 -15.11 0.22
N LEU A 479 5.33 -14.37 1.33
CA LEU A 479 6.38 -13.35 1.53
C LEU A 479 7.80 -13.95 1.61
N ARG A 480 7.94 -15.13 2.22
CA ARG A 480 9.23 -15.82 2.36
C ARG A 480 9.67 -16.54 1.08
N ASN A 481 8.76 -16.76 0.14
CA ASN A 481 9.06 -17.49 -1.07
C ASN A 481 9.98 -16.70 -2.00
N SER A 482 11.28 -17.03 -2.01
CA SER A 482 12.26 -16.41 -2.89
C SER A 482 12.15 -16.84 -4.37
N GLU A 483 11.33 -17.84 -4.68
CA GLU A 483 11.20 -18.38 -6.04
C GLU A 483 10.26 -17.55 -6.93
N SER A 484 9.24 -16.88 -6.36
CA SER A 484 8.28 -16.05 -7.11
C SER A 484 8.21 -14.62 -6.55
N ILE A 485 8.78 -13.67 -7.30
CA ILE A 485 8.76 -12.25 -6.91
C ILE A 485 7.35 -11.65 -7.03
N SER A 486 6.53 -12.13 -7.98
CA SER A 486 5.14 -11.70 -8.15
C SER A 486 4.33 -12.03 -6.90
N SER A 487 4.41 -13.28 -6.41
CA SER A 487 3.74 -13.71 -5.18
C SER A 487 4.19 -12.89 -3.97
N GLN A 488 5.49 -12.60 -3.83
CA GLN A 488 5.99 -11.75 -2.73
C GLN A 488 5.41 -10.34 -2.76
N ILE A 489 5.34 -9.71 -3.94
CA ILE A 489 4.77 -8.36 -4.08
C ILE A 489 3.28 -8.39 -3.74
N VAL A 490 2.52 -9.34 -4.29
CA VAL A 490 1.07 -9.45 -4.02
C VAL A 490 0.82 -9.72 -2.53
N ALA A 491 1.65 -10.52 -1.86
CA ALA A 491 1.54 -10.75 -0.42
C ALA A 491 1.83 -9.48 0.40
N ALA A 492 2.89 -8.73 0.05
CA ALA A 492 3.23 -7.48 0.72
C ALA A 492 2.14 -6.41 0.54
N GLU A 493 1.59 -6.29 -0.67
CA GLU A 493 0.49 -5.38 -1.00
C GLU A 493 -0.82 -5.79 -0.32
N THR A 494 -1.07 -7.10 -0.23
CA THR A 494 -2.23 -7.62 0.51
C THR A 494 -2.12 -7.22 1.98
N ILE A 495 -0.99 -7.47 2.64
CA ILE A 495 -0.78 -7.06 4.05
C ILE A 495 -0.94 -5.55 4.23
N LEU A 496 -0.45 -4.76 3.29
CA LEU A 496 -0.63 -3.31 3.30
C LEU A 496 -2.11 -2.92 3.19
N SER A 497 -2.87 -3.59 2.33
CA SER A 497 -4.31 -3.34 2.14
C SER A 497 -5.14 -3.71 3.37
N LEU A 498 -4.70 -4.69 4.18
CA LEU A 498 -5.39 -5.12 5.39
C LEU A 498 -5.51 -4.01 6.46
N GLN A 499 -4.67 -2.97 6.41
CA GLN A 499 -4.85 -1.79 7.26
C GLN A 499 -6.23 -1.14 7.09
N GLY A 500 -6.84 -1.29 5.91
CA GLY A 500 -8.24 -0.91 5.66
C GLY A 500 -8.49 0.58 5.41
N ARG A 501 -7.45 1.36 5.08
CA ARG A 501 -7.57 2.78 4.71
C ARG A 501 -7.32 2.96 3.22
N PHE A 502 -8.35 3.36 2.47
CA PHE A 502 -8.27 3.54 1.02
C PHE A 502 -8.67 4.95 0.58
N SER A 503 -8.11 5.41 -0.53
CA SER A 503 -8.58 6.61 -1.23
C SER A 503 -9.88 6.33 -1.98
N SER A 504 -10.50 7.36 -2.56
CA SER A 504 -11.62 7.19 -3.48
C SER A 504 -11.27 6.36 -4.72
N SER A 505 -9.98 6.23 -5.06
CA SER A 505 -9.46 5.40 -6.14
C SER A 505 -9.07 3.98 -5.68
N GLY A 506 -9.29 3.62 -4.42
CA GLY A 506 -8.96 2.30 -3.87
C GLY A 506 -7.47 2.09 -3.53
N LYS A 507 -6.64 3.14 -3.61
CA LYS A 507 -5.22 3.04 -3.24
C LYS A 507 -5.03 3.05 -1.72
N PRO A 508 -4.12 2.24 -1.17
CA PRO A 508 -3.88 2.20 0.27
C PRO A 508 -3.25 3.52 0.76
N LEU A 509 -3.90 4.17 1.74
CA LEU A 509 -3.45 5.43 2.32
C LEU A 509 -2.48 5.25 3.52
N ALA A 510 -2.01 4.03 3.75
CA ALA A 510 -1.14 3.67 4.86
C ALA A 510 0.07 4.59 5.00
N ARG A 511 0.81 4.77 3.89
CA ARG A 511 2.01 5.63 3.86
C ARG A 511 1.68 7.07 4.27
N ALA A 512 0.63 7.65 3.69
CA ALA A 512 0.22 9.02 4.00
C ALA A 512 -0.13 9.21 5.49
N PHE A 513 -0.89 8.28 6.08
CA PHE A 513 -1.27 8.36 7.49
C PHE A 513 -0.10 8.11 8.44
N LEU A 514 0.83 7.21 8.12
CA LEU A 514 2.05 7.03 8.90
C LEU A 514 2.93 8.28 8.85
N LEU A 515 3.04 8.95 7.69
CA LEU A 515 3.76 10.22 7.58
C LEU A 515 3.09 11.34 8.38
N LYS A 516 1.75 11.37 8.46
CA LYS A 516 1.01 12.26 9.37
C LYS A 516 1.38 11.98 10.84
N ARG A 517 1.44 10.70 11.25
CA ARG A 517 1.86 10.28 12.59
C ARG A 517 3.35 10.58 12.87
N ALA A 518 4.19 10.59 11.84
CA ALA A 518 5.60 10.98 11.92
C ALA A 518 5.82 12.51 11.92
N GLY A 519 4.76 13.33 11.97
CA GLY A 519 4.87 14.79 12.03
C GLY A 519 5.20 15.47 10.70
N MET A 520 5.14 14.77 9.56
CA MET A 520 5.43 15.34 8.23
C MET A 520 4.20 15.96 7.55
N GLY A 521 3.61 16.97 8.20
CA GLY A 521 2.33 17.55 7.76
C GLY A 521 2.33 18.20 6.37
N LYS A 522 3.48 18.64 5.84
CA LYS A 522 3.60 19.16 4.46
C LYS A 522 3.50 18.05 3.41
N ARG A 523 4.24 16.95 3.61
CA ARG A 523 4.24 15.77 2.73
C ARG A 523 2.90 15.05 2.73
N TYR A 524 2.31 14.84 3.92
CA TYR A 524 0.95 14.32 4.06
C TYR A 524 -0.06 15.10 3.22
N ARG A 525 -0.07 16.43 3.33
CA ARG A 525 -0.99 17.28 2.54
C ARG A 525 -0.73 17.21 1.04
N ALA A 526 0.51 16.98 0.60
CA ALA A 526 0.81 16.80 -0.82
C ALA A 526 0.20 15.49 -1.35
N LEU A 527 0.37 14.38 -0.63
CA LEU A 527 -0.22 13.08 -0.98
C LEU A 527 -1.75 13.13 -1.00
N MET A 528 -2.37 13.75 0.02
CA MET A 528 -3.83 13.88 0.07
C MET A 528 -4.41 14.79 -1.04
N ARG A 529 -3.65 15.78 -1.53
CA ARG A 529 -4.06 16.60 -2.68
C ARG A 529 -3.94 15.86 -4.00
N ALA A 530 -2.91 15.03 -4.18
CA ALA A 530 -2.76 14.18 -5.37
C ALA A 530 -3.95 13.23 -5.53
N GLU A 531 -4.47 12.71 -4.42
CA GLU A 531 -5.68 11.86 -4.38
C GLU A 531 -7.00 12.66 -4.32
N GLN A 532 -7.01 13.96 -4.69
CA GLN A 532 -8.20 14.83 -4.79
C GLN A 532 -9.09 14.95 -3.53
N MET A 533 -8.57 14.59 -2.35
CA MET A 533 -9.28 14.70 -1.06
C MET A 533 -9.16 16.10 -0.41
N GLY A 534 -8.56 17.06 -1.13
CA GLY A 534 -8.21 18.38 -0.61
C GLY A 534 -9.39 19.29 -0.20
N HIS A 535 -10.63 18.95 -0.56
CA HIS A 535 -11.80 19.81 -0.34
C HIS A 535 -12.86 19.25 0.65
N ALA A 536 -12.70 18.04 1.18
CA ALA A 536 -13.71 17.37 2.02
C ALA A 536 -13.41 17.42 3.55
N VAL A 537 -12.65 18.41 4.03
CA VAL A 537 -12.27 18.53 5.46
C VAL A 537 -13.26 19.42 6.25
N LYS A 538 -14.52 19.52 5.81
CA LYS A 538 -15.58 20.25 6.51
C LYS A 538 -16.86 19.41 6.56
N ASP A 539 -16.87 18.39 7.42
CA ASP A 539 -18.08 17.94 8.13
C ASP A 539 -17.63 17.08 9.33
N SER A 540 -18.06 17.45 10.54
CA SER A 540 -17.34 17.16 11.78
C SER A 540 -17.81 15.94 12.57
N GLU A 541 -18.96 15.34 12.22
CA GLU A 541 -19.51 14.18 12.97
C GLU A 541 -19.35 12.86 12.21
N GLU A 542 -19.75 12.78 10.94
CA GLU A 542 -19.57 11.56 10.12
C GLU A 542 -18.09 11.17 9.98
N ASN A 543 -17.19 12.16 9.85
CA ASN A 543 -15.75 11.91 9.79
C ASN A 543 -15.19 11.33 11.10
N LEU A 544 -15.79 11.66 12.25
CA LEU A 544 -15.30 11.17 13.55
C LEU A 544 -15.70 9.72 13.79
N GLU A 545 -16.92 9.32 13.42
CA GLU A 545 -17.37 7.93 13.48
C GLU A 545 -16.56 7.05 12.52
N GLU A 546 -16.33 7.54 11.31
CA GLU A 546 -15.53 6.87 10.30
C GLU A 546 -14.07 6.68 10.75
N GLU A 547 -13.48 7.70 11.38
CA GLU A 547 -12.14 7.61 11.96
C GLU A 547 -12.08 6.61 13.13
N LYS A 548 -13.11 6.56 13.97
CA LYS A 548 -13.23 5.56 15.05
C LYS A 548 -13.33 4.13 14.52
N ALA A 549 -14.18 3.89 13.53
CA ALA A 549 -14.34 2.59 12.89
C ALA A 549 -13.02 2.12 12.28
N THR A 550 -12.35 3.02 11.54
CA THR A 550 -11.05 2.75 10.94
C THR A 550 -9.97 2.42 11.98
N ASN A 551 -9.90 3.19 13.08
CA ASN A 551 -8.94 2.93 14.17
C ASN A 551 -9.27 1.64 14.94
N ALA A 552 -10.54 1.24 15.02
CA ALA A 552 -10.93 -0.04 15.61
C ALA A 552 -10.50 -1.21 14.73
N TRP A 553 -10.74 -1.12 13.42
CA TRP A 553 -10.27 -2.11 12.43
C TRP A 553 -8.75 -2.25 12.43
N GLU A 554 -8.02 -1.13 12.34
CA GLU A 554 -6.55 -1.12 12.34
C GLU A 554 -5.98 -1.83 13.57
N ARG A 555 -6.58 -1.63 14.75
CA ARG A 555 -6.20 -2.32 15.99
C ARG A 555 -6.51 -3.82 15.96
N LYS A 556 -7.70 -4.22 15.51
CA LYS A 556 -8.09 -5.64 15.41
C LYS A 556 -7.16 -6.40 14.47
N MET A 557 -6.94 -5.84 13.27
CA MET A 557 -6.08 -6.44 12.24
C MET A 557 -4.63 -6.54 12.71
N ALA A 558 -4.05 -5.45 13.22
CA ALA A 558 -2.68 -5.44 13.70
C ALA A 558 -2.46 -6.42 14.87
N TYR A 559 -3.43 -6.52 15.79
CA TYR A 559 -3.37 -7.49 16.88
C TYR A 559 -3.28 -8.92 16.35
N VAL A 560 -4.16 -9.29 15.42
CA VAL A 560 -4.19 -10.64 14.84
C VAL A 560 -2.89 -10.97 14.10
N LEU A 561 -2.45 -10.11 13.19
CA LEU A 561 -1.22 -10.33 12.41
C LEU A 561 0.02 -10.47 13.29
N VAL A 562 0.14 -9.66 14.34
CA VAL A 562 1.32 -9.64 15.21
C VAL A 562 1.28 -10.73 16.28
N SER A 563 0.08 -11.15 16.71
CA SER A 563 -0.08 -12.23 17.69
C SER A 563 0.19 -13.63 17.13
N HIS A 564 0.03 -13.81 15.82
CA HIS A 564 0.23 -15.08 15.14
C HIS A 564 1.66 -15.61 15.34
N GLU A 565 1.76 -16.84 15.85
CA GLU A 565 3.01 -17.53 16.18
C GLU A 565 4.09 -16.63 16.81
N PHE A 566 3.68 -15.75 17.73
CA PHE A 566 4.56 -14.82 18.44
C PHE A 566 5.33 -13.84 17.52
N GLY A 567 4.68 -13.37 16.45
CA GLY A 567 5.18 -12.29 15.61
C GLY A 567 6.07 -12.72 14.44
N LEU A 568 5.91 -13.95 13.92
CA LEU A 568 6.64 -14.45 12.74
C LEU A 568 6.52 -13.56 11.50
N ILE A 569 5.44 -12.77 11.41
CA ILE A 569 5.26 -11.77 10.35
C ILE A 569 6.41 -10.75 10.31
N PHE A 570 7.02 -10.41 11.45
CA PHE A 570 8.14 -9.48 11.50
C PHE A 570 9.39 -10.04 10.84
N GLU A 571 9.63 -11.34 10.96
CA GLU A 571 10.73 -12.01 10.26
C GLU A 571 10.50 -12.04 8.74
N ALA A 572 9.28 -12.33 8.30
CA ALA A 572 8.92 -12.33 6.88
C ALA A 572 9.06 -10.93 6.26
N LEU A 573 8.57 -9.89 6.94
CA LEU A 573 8.73 -8.50 6.52
C LEU A 573 10.20 -8.07 6.52
N ALA A 574 10.99 -8.54 7.49
CA ALA A 574 12.43 -8.26 7.53
C ALA A 574 13.17 -8.86 6.32
N GLU A 575 12.72 -9.98 5.78
CA GLU A 575 13.25 -10.55 4.54
C GLU A 575 12.85 -9.74 3.31
N GLY A 576 11.56 -9.37 3.19
CA GLY A 576 11.08 -8.52 2.10
C GLY A 576 11.78 -7.15 2.04
N LEU A 577 12.12 -6.58 3.20
CA LEU A 577 12.93 -5.36 3.30
C LEU A 577 14.35 -5.48 2.71
N LYS A 578 14.93 -6.69 2.64
CA LYS A 578 16.25 -6.92 2.02
C LYS A 578 16.19 -7.00 0.49
N SER A 579 14.99 -7.12 -0.08
CA SER A 579 14.82 -7.26 -1.51
C SER A 579 15.35 -6.05 -2.27
N ARG A 580 15.89 -6.30 -3.48
CA ARG A 580 16.32 -5.25 -4.41
C ARG A 580 15.16 -4.63 -5.18
N HIS A 581 13.97 -5.24 -5.14
CA HIS A 581 12.78 -4.72 -5.79
C HIS A 581 12.17 -3.60 -4.96
N ALA A 582 12.15 -2.39 -5.52
CA ALA A 582 11.69 -1.18 -4.83
C ALA A 582 10.23 -1.30 -4.35
N GLN A 583 9.34 -1.89 -5.15
CA GLN A 583 7.92 -2.07 -4.80
C GLN A 583 7.75 -2.99 -3.58
N LEU A 584 8.42 -4.16 -3.57
CA LEU A 584 8.39 -5.09 -2.44
C LEU A 584 8.99 -4.47 -1.19
N SER A 585 10.18 -3.87 -1.29
CA SER A 585 10.85 -3.23 -0.15
C SER A 585 10.01 -2.08 0.43
N SER A 586 9.38 -1.27 -0.42
CA SER A 586 8.50 -0.18 0.01
C SER A 586 7.24 -0.69 0.69
N ALA A 587 6.55 -1.68 0.12
CA ALA A 587 5.35 -2.28 0.72
C ALA A 587 5.69 -2.92 2.09
N CYS A 588 6.80 -3.67 2.18
CA CYS A 588 7.27 -4.25 3.43
C CYS A 588 7.67 -3.18 4.46
N LEU A 589 8.29 -2.07 4.05
CA LEU A 589 8.64 -0.96 4.94
C LEU A 589 7.41 -0.30 5.54
N VAL A 590 6.41 -0.01 4.72
CA VAL A 590 5.16 0.61 5.19
C VAL A 590 4.42 -0.33 6.13
N SER A 591 4.30 -1.62 5.78
CA SER A 591 3.67 -2.64 6.62
C SER A 591 4.43 -2.88 7.93
N ALA A 592 5.76 -2.97 7.89
CA ALA A 592 6.58 -3.14 9.08
C ALA A 592 6.52 -1.91 10.00
N ALA A 593 6.58 -0.70 9.45
CA ALA A 593 6.47 0.53 10.22
C ALA A 593 5.08 0.66 10.86
N TRP A 594 4.02 0.30 10.12
CA TRP A 594 2.66 0.25 10.64
C TRP A 594 2.52 -0.72 11.83
N LEU A 595 2.87 -1.99 11.65
CA LEU A 595 2.73 -3.00 12.71
C LEU A 595 3.61 -2.67 13.93
N THR A 596 4.83 -2.19 13.71
CA THR A 596 5.74 -1.75 14.80
C THR A 596 5.18 -0.55 15.56
N HIS A 597 4.53 0.39 14.87
CA HIS A 597 3.85 1.50 15.53
C HIS A 597 2.66 1.02 16.37
N MET A 598 1.85 0.09 15.84
CA MET A 598 0.67 -0.45 16.54
C MET A 598 1.02 -1.15 17.85
N LEU A 599 2.22 -1.70 17.99
CA LEU A 599 2.70 -2.26 19.26
C LEU A 599 2.73 -1.25 20.41
N THR A 600 2.76 0.07 20.16
CA THR A 600 2.67 1.09 21.21
C THR A 600 1.23 1.24 21.75
N VAL A 601 0.24 0.87 20.95
CA VAL A 601 -1.19 0.99 21.26
C VAL A 601 -1.76 -0.32 21.80
N LEU A 602 -1.23 -1.46 21.35
CA LEU A 602 -1.62 -2.79 21.79
C LEU A 602 -1.08 -3.11 23.19
N PRO A 603 -1.75 -4.00 23.95
CA PRO A 603 -1.26 -4.45 25.25
C PRO A 603 0.10 -5.13 25.11
N ASP A 604 0.97 -4.92 26.09
CA ASP A 604 2.31 -5.49 26.05
C ASP A 604 2.28 -6.99 26.36
N THR A 605 2.49 -7.80 25.32
CA THR A 605 2.53 -9.26 25.37
C THR A 605 3.93 -9.82 25.10
N GLY A 606 4.96 -8.97 25.11
CA GLY A 606 6.34 -9.35 24.73
C GLY A 606 6.62 -9.34 23.23
N LEU A 607 5.62 -9.06 22.39
CA LEU A 607 5.75 -8.97 20.92
C LEU A 607 6.65 -7.80 20.48
N ARG A 608 6.86 -6.80 21.33
CA ARG A 608 7.85 -5.72 21.11
C ARG A 608 9.27 -6.26 21.05
N GLY A 609 9.59 -7.27 21.87
CA GLY A 609 10.89 -7.95 21.84
C GLY A 609 11.12 -8.66 20.51
N ALA A 610 10.13 -9.41 20.02
CA ALA A 610 10.20 -10.09 18.72
C ALA A 610 10.40 -9.10 17.56
N ALA A 611 9.60 -8.02 17.52
CA ALA A 611 9.75 -6.97 16.52
C ALA A 611 11.14 -6.32 16.54
N ARG A 612 11.68 -6.05 17.74
CA ARG A 612 13.01 -5.47 17.93
C ARG A 612 14.10 -6.36 17.33
N VAL A 613 14.11 -7.65 17.68
CA VAL A 613 15.12 -8.61 17.19
C VAL A 613 15.11 -8.71 15.66
N CYS A 614 13.93 -8.73 15.03
CA CYS A 614 13.81 -8.87 13.59
C CYS A 614 14.09 -7.57 12.81
N LEU A 615 13.55 -6.43 13.28
CA LEU A 615 13.43 -5.22 12.47
C LEU A 615 14.36 -4.06 12.88
N LEU A 616 14.86 -4.01 14.13
CA LEU A 616 15.61 -2.86 14.64
C LEU A 616 16.79 -2.49 13.73
N LYS A 617 17.67 -3.46 13.46
CA LYS A 617 18.85 -3.25 12.61
C LYS A 617 18.48 -2.80 11.19
N ARG A 618 17.32 -3.24 10.68
CA ARG A 618 16.82 -2.88 9.35
C ARG A 618 16.32 -1.44 9.33
N PHE A 619 15.51 -1.04 10.32
CA PHE A 619 15.06 0.34 10.43
C PHE A 619 16.23 1.31 10.62
N VAL A 620 17.22 0.98 11.46
CA VAL A 620 18.43 1.82 11.61
C VAL A 620 19.17 1.96 10.28
N SER A 621 19.34 0.87 9.53
CA SER A 621 19.98 0.91 8.21
C SER A 621 19.24 1.80 7.22
N ILE A 622 17.90 1.69 7.16
CA ILE A 622 17.07 2.50 6.26
C ILE A 622 17.11 3.96 6.71
N PHE A 623 16.99 4.22 8.01
CA PHE A 623 17.05 5.56 8.58
C PHE A 623 18.35 6.28 8.21
N LYS A 624 19.48 5.57 8.25
CA LYS A 624 20.80 6.09 7.87
C LYS A 624 20.99 6.27 6.37
N SER A 625 20.51 5.35 5.53
CA SER A 625 20.92 5.24 4.12
C SER A 625 19.87 5.68 3.10
N ALA A 626 18.60 5.82 3.51
CA ALA A 626 17.53 6.21 2.61
C ALA A 626 17.75 7.61 2.03
N ARG A 627 17.52 7.76 0.73
CA ARG A 627 17.53 9.07 0.04
C ARG A 627 16.20 9.80 0.18
N ASP A 628 15.11 9.06 0.34
CA ASP A 628 13.77 9.62 0.51
C ASP A 628 13.50 9.95 1.99
N ASP A 629 13.14 11.20 2.26
CA ASP A 629 12.76 11.66 3.60
C ASP A 629 11.55 10.89 4.14
N ASP A 630 10.65 10.46 3.26
CA ASP A 630 9.45 9.73 3.66
C ASP A 630 9.82 8.35 4.25
N ASP A 631 10.78 7.64 3.65
CA ASP A 631 11.25 6.34 4.16
C ASP A 631 12.04 6.51 5.47
N LYS A 632 12.84 7.59 5.59
CA LYS A 632 13.47 7.95 6.87
C LYS A 632 12.41 8.22 7.94
N ALA A 633 11.33 8.90 7.61
CA ALA A 633 10.27 9.21 8.57
C ALA A 633 9.46 7.97 9.00
N LEU A 634 9.22 7.01 8.10
CA LEU A 634 8.61 5.73 8.45
C LEU A 634 9.51 4.92 9.39
N ALA A 635 10.81 4.84 9.09
CA ALA A 635 11.78 4.17 9.96
C ALA A 635 11.87 4.85 11.33
N MET A 636 11.89 6.19 11.37
CA MET A 636 11.84 6.97 12.62
C MET A 636 10.60 6.66 13.46
N LEU A 637 9.42 6.61 12.84
CA LEU A 637 8.17 6.27 13.53
C LEU A 637 8.24 4.87 14.17
N ALA A 638 8.84 3.91 13.46
CA ALA A 638 9.04 2.56 13.99
C ALA A 638 10.08 2.53 15.13
N LEU A 639 11.20 3.26 14.99
CA LEU A 639 12.25 3.35 16.02
C LEU A 639 11.73 3.96 17.33
N ARG A 640 10.79 4.94 17.25
CA ARG A 640 10.12 5.49 18.43
C ARG A 640 9.47 4.39 19.28
N SER A 641 8.86 3.38 18.66
CA SER A 641 8.20 2.30 19.40
C SER A 641 9.15 1.54 20.32
N PHE A 642 10.43 1.43 19.94
CA PHE A 642 11.45 0.74 20.75
C PHE A 642 12.03 1.64 21.86
N MET A 643 11.81 2.95 21.83
CA MET A 643 12.31 3.87 22.87
C MET A 643 11.52 3.81 24.17
N TYR A 644 10.30 3.27 24.15
CA TYR A 644 9.47 3.14 25.36
C TYR A 644 9.85 1.93 26.24
N ASP A 645 10.73 1.06 25.74
CA ASP A 645 11.21 -0.13 26.44
C ASP A 645 12.67 0.03 26.85
N SER A 646 13.02 -0.42 28.06
CA SER A 646 14.38 -0.33 28.60
C SER A 646 15.37 -1.17 27.79
N GLU A 647 14.95 -2.35 27.32
CA GLU A 647 15.81 -3.21 26.49
C GLU A 647 15.97 -2.62 25.08
N GLY A 648 14.90 -2.06 24.53
CA GLY A 648 14.94 -1.34 23.25
C GLY A 648 15.87 -0.13 23.26
N LEU A 649 15.86 0.66 24.34
CA LEU A 649 16.81 1.77 24.51
C LEU A 649 18.27 1.31 24.58
N GLN A 650 18.55 0.19 25.25
CA GLN A 650 19.91 -0.38 25.33
C GLN A 650 20.43 -0.79 23.95
N ASP A 651 19.60 -1.46 23.14
CA ASP A 651 20.01 -1.84 21.78
C ASP A 651 20.13 -0.63 20.85
N LEU A 652 19.27 0.37 21.00
CA LEU A 652 19.36 1.63 20.27
C LEU A 652 20.63 2.42 20.62
N ALA A 653 21.14 2.28 21.84
CA ALA A 653 22.36 2.95 22.29
C ALA A 653 23.57 2.58 21.40
N LEU A 654 23.62 1.35 20.87
CA LEU A 654 24.67 0.90 19.93
C LEU A 654 24.69 1.70 18.62
N TYR A 655 23.56 2.29 18.22
CA TYR A 655 23.38 3.04 16.98
C TYR A 655 23.09 4.52 17.20
N MET A 656 23.21 5.00 18.45
CA MET A 656 22.76 6.32 18.88
C MET A 656 23.37 7.46 18.05
N LYS A 657 24.65 7.36 17.69
CA LYS A 657 25.34 8.35 16.85
C LYS A 657 24.68 8.53 15.48
N ASP A 658 24.41 7.41 14.79
CA ASP A 658 23.78 7.41 13.47
C ASP A 658 22.33 7.93 13.53
N ILE A 659 21.61 7.56 14.61
CA ILE A 659 20.22 7.97 14.84
C ILE A 659 20.16 9.48 15.09
N LEU A 660 21.02 10.02 15.97
CA LEU A 660 21.01 11.45 16.31
C LEU A 660 21.33 12.33 15.11
N LYS A 661 22.34 11.98 14.31
CA LYS A 661 22.69 12.72 13.10
C LYS A 661 21.46 12.89 12.19
N THR A 662 20.77 11.79 11.91
CA THR A 662 19.60 11.79 11.02
C THR A 662 18.38 12.47 11.66
N LEU A 663 18.19 12.35 12.98
CA LEU A 663 17.13 13.08 13.70
C LEU A 663 17.35 14.59 13.64
N ARG A 664 18.60 15.07 13.73
CA ARG A 664 18.94 16.49 13.60
C ARG A 664 18.68 17.00 12.18
N GLU A 665 19.02 16.23 11.15
CA GLU A 665 18.66 16.53 9.74
C GLU A 665 17.13 16.71 9.57
N LEU A 666 16.32 15.84 10.18
CA LEU A 666 14.86 15.85 10.06
C LEU A 666 14.14 16.80 11.03
N ARG A 667 14.87 17.46 11.94
CA ARG A 667 14.29 18.35 12.98
C ARG A 667 13.45 19.49 12.40
N LYS A 668 13.89 20.06 11.26
CA LYS A 668 13.18 21.16 10.58
C LYS A 668 11.90 20.69 9.85
N SER A 669 11.80 19.40 9.52
CA SER A 669 10.73 18.83 8.69
C SER A 669 9.73 17.97 9.45
N SER A 670 10.10 17.45 10.63
CA SER A 670 9.27 16.56 11.45
C SER A 670 9.21 17.02 12.92
N SER A 671 7.99 17.14 13.46
CA SER A 671 7.79 17.36 14.89
C SER A 671 8.18 16.15 15.74
N LEU A 672 8.07 14.95 15.18
CA LEU A 672 8.43 13.71 15.87
C LEU A 672 9.94 13.60 16.10
N ALA A 673 10.75 14.04 15.13
CA ALA A 673 12.19 14.10 15.30
C ALA A 673 12.58 14.97 16.51
N HIS A 674 11.89 16.10 16.70
CA HIS A 674 12.08 16.97 17.85
C HIS A 674 11.68 16.30 19.18
N GLU A 675 10.54 15.60 19.23
CA GLU A 675 10.13 14.83 20.41
C GLU A 675 11.12 13.72 20.76
N MET A 676 11.61 12.97 19.76
CA MET A 676 12.57 11.88 19.98
C MET A 676 13.92 12.41 20.49
N LEU A 677 14.41 13.51 19.94
CA LEU A 677 15.63 14.18 20.43
C LEU A 677 15.47 14.59 21.91
N LYS A 678 14.32 15.15 22.26
CA LYS A 678 14.00 15.52 23.64
C LYS A 678 13.98 14.30 24.57
N LEU A 679 13.29 13.22 24.20
CA LEU A 679 13.23 11.99 25.00
C LEU A 679 14.63 11.37 25.22
N LEU A 680 15.48 11.38 24.20
CA LEU A 680 16.87 10.90 24.32
C LEU A 680 17.71 11.78 25.24
N SER A 681 17.41 13.08 25.33
CA SER A 681 18.10 14.01 26.23
C SER A 681 17.64 13.93 27.70
N GLU A 682 16.38 13.56 27.93
CA GLU A 682 15.77 13.44 29.26
C GLU A 682 16.12 12.09 29.94
N GLY A 683 16.35 11.02 29.15
CA GLY A 683 16.36 9.63 29.63
C GLY A 683 17.61 9.10 30.36
N HIS A 684 18.75 9.81 30.42
CA HIS A 684 19.95 9.29 31.09
C HIS A 684 20.79 10.37 31.82
N ASP A 685 21.34 10.01 32.99
CA ASP A 685 22.17 10.90 33.84
C ASP A 685 23.68 10.58 33.80
N SER A 686 24.12 9.56 33.04
CA SER A 686 25.55 9.20 32.94
C SER A 686 26.09 9.05 31.51
N SER A 687 25.26 8.66 30.53
CA SER A 687 25.65 8.55 29.11
C SER A 687 25.49 9.86 28.32
N VAL A 688 24.84 10.89 28.89
CA VAL A 688 24.65 12.19 28.23
C VAL A 688 25.97 12.97 28.07
N GLN A 689 27.01 12.65 28.83
CA GLN A 689 28.35 13.22 28.59
C GLN A 689 29.01 12.72 27.30
N GLU A 690 28.71 11.50 26.84
CA GLU A 690 29.20 10.98 25.56
C GLU A 690 28.39 11.49 24.35
N LEU A 691 27.18 12.02 24.59
CA LEU A 691 26.26 12.55 23.57
C LEU A 691 26.77 13.86 22.95
N TRP A 692 27.59 14.59 23.70
CA TRP A 692 28.09 15.92 23.34
C TRP A 692 29.60 15.93 23.18
N ASN A 693 30.14 14.89 22.52
CA ASN A 693 31.57 14.85 22.25
C ASN A 693 31.90 15.87 21.15
N HIS A 694 32.74 16.85 21.48
CA HIS A 694 33.23 17.81 20.52
C HIS A 694 34.62 17.38 20.09
N LYS A 695 34.79 17.09 18.81
CA LYS A 695 36.09 16.79 18.23
C LYS A 695 36.65 18.05 17.58
N GLU A 696 37.89 18.38 17.89
CA GLU A 696 38.62 19.42 17.15
C GLU A 696 38.73 18.97 15.69
N LEU A 697 38.12 19.74 14.78
CA LEU A 697 38.15 19.46 13.36
C LEU A 697 39.38 20.10 12.72
N ALA A 698 39.63 21.37 13.07
CA ALA A 698 40.71 22.15 12.49
C ALA A 698 41.18 23.26 13.42
N GLN A 699 42.47 23.56 13.33
CA GLN A 699 43.11 24.71 13.95
C GLN A 699 43.94 25.44 12.92
N VAL A 700 43.84 26.77 12.90
CA VAL A 700 44.69 27.64 12.08
C VAL A 700 45.31 28.74 12.93
N GLU A 701 46.60 28.96 12.74
CA GLU A 701 47.34 30.01 13.44
C GLU A 701 47.49 31.25 12.54
N CYS A 702 46.83 32.34 12.90
CA CYS A 702 46.85 33.62 12.19
C CYS A 702 47.57 34.72 12.98
N SER A 703 48.50 34.34 13.87
CA SER A 703 49.20 35.24 14.81
C SER A 703 49.87 36.46 14.14
N MET A 704 50.28 36.33 12.87
CA MET A 704 50.85 37.44 12.08
C MET A 704 49.88 38.64 11.90
N HIS A 705 48.57 38.41 11.98
CA HIS A 705 47.51 39.43 11.83
C HIS A 705 46.95 39.89 13.21
N GLY A 706 47.59 39.41 14.28
CA GLY A 706 47.24 39.71 15.67
C GLY A 706 45.98 39.01 16.17
N GLU A 707 45.27 39.63 17.12
CA GLU A 707 44.15 39.01 17.83
C GLU A 707 42.93 38.78 16.90
N VAL A 708 42.19 37.68 17.11
CA VAL A 708 40.89 37.47 16.44
C VAL A 708 39.78 38.06 17.28
N LEU A 709 39.23 39.19 16.83
CA LEU A 709 38.30 39.99 17.63
C LEU A 709 36.83 39.67 17.36
N SER A 710 36.51 39.20 16.15
CA SER A 710 35.16 38.83 15.75
C SER A 710 35.16 37.63 14.81
N ILE A 711 34.16 36.76 14.95
CA ILE A 711 33.93 35.61 14.07
C ILE A 711 32.42 35.47 13.86
N THR A 712 32.02 35.08 12.65
CA THR A 712 30.65 34.70 12.32
C THR A 712 30.63 33.52 11.34
N CYS A 713 29.55 32.75 11.37
CA CYS A 713 29.33 31.61 10.48
C CYS A 713 28.13 31.92 9.58
N TYR A 714 28.23 31.57 8.29
CA TYR A 714 27.13 31.68 7.34
C TYR A 714 27.22 30.57 6.31
N LYS A 715 26.23 29.67 6.32
CA LYS A 715 26.28 28.43 5.51
C LYS A 715 27.62 27.71 5.77
N ASP A 716 28.38 27.43 4.71
CA ASP A 716 29.69 26.78 4.78
C ASP A 716 30.86 27.75 4.99
N TYR A 717 30.60 29.06 5.12
CA TYR A 717 31.63 30.08 5.29
C TYR A 717 31.83 30.45 6.75
N ILE A 718 33.10 30.55 7.13
CA ILE A 718 33.53 31.12 8.40
C ILE A 718 34.26 32.42 8.09
N ILE A 719 33.87 33.51 8.74
CA ILE A 719 34.45 34.83 8.49
C ILE A 719 35.04 35.35 9.79
N SER A 720 36.32 35.71 9.78
CA SER A 720 37.08 36.18 10.94
C SER A 720 37.62 37.60 10.73
N GLY A 721 37.47 38.45 11.74
CA GLY A 721 37.97 39.82 11.79
C GLY A 721 39.15 39.96 12.76
N HIS A 722 40.23 40.56 12.29
CA HIS A 722 41.51 40.61 12.99
C HIS A 722 41.88 42.02 13.49
N SER A 723 42.83 42.07 14.42
CA SER A 723 43.28 43.32 15.06
C SER A 723 44.06 44.27 14.15
N ASP A 724 44.62 43.77 13.04
CA ASP A 724 45.34 44.54 12.03
C ASP A 724 44.41 45.18 10.97
N GLY A 725 43.12 44.85 10.98
CA GLY A 725 42.14 45.29 9.97
C GLY A 725 41.81 44.26 8.91
N THR A 726 42.46 43.08 8.95
CA THR A 726 42.23 42.01 7.99
C THR A 726 40.93 41.26 8.29
N ILE A 727 40.20 40.91 7.24
CA ILE A 727 39.07 39.97 7.28
C ILE A 727 39.46 38.73 6.46
N LYS A 728 39.32 37.54 7.04
CA LYS A 728 39.57 36.27 6.35
C LYS A 728 38.28 35.48 6.20
N VAL A 729 38.11 34.87 5.03
CA VAL A 729 36.98 34.00 4.70
C VAL A 729 37.49 32.59 4.49
N TRP A 730 36.89 31.63 5.19
CA TRP A 730 37.27 30.24 5.17
C TRP A 730 36.11 29.38 4.68
N SER A 731 36.41 28.35 3.90
CA SER A 731 35.48 27.26 3.60
C SER A 731 35.58 26.21 4.71
N GLY A 732 34.44 25.81 5.26
CA GLY A 732 34.30 24.74 6.26
C GLY A 732 34.06 23.34 5.68
N LYS A 733 34.21 23.14 4.36
CA LYS A 733 33.98 21.83 3.72
C LYS A 733 35.11 20.84 4.06
N ASP A 734 34.76 19.59 4.32
CA ASP A 734 35.68 18.44 4.48
C ASP A 734 36.59 18.42 5.73
N SER A 735 36.14 19.00 6.86
CA SER A 735 36.89 19.00 8.15
C SER A 735 38.23 19.76 8.11
N LEU A 736 38.52 20.51 7.04
CA LEU A 736 39.71 21.36 6.92
C LEU A 736 39.26 22.81 6.68
N LEU A 737 39.86 23.75 7.42
CA LEU A 737 39.64 25.17 7.18
C LEU A 737 40.49 25.64 5.99
N HIS A 738 39.86 25.77 4.82
CA HIS A 738 40.53 26.27 3.63
C HIS A 738 40.32 27.79 3.49
N LEU A 739 41.41 28.57 3.50
CA LEU A 739 41.35 30.01 3.28
C LEU A 739 40.91 30.28 1.84
N LEU A 740 39.76 30.93 1.67
CA LEU A 740 39.24 31.33 0.37
C LEU A 740 39.70 32.73 -0.01
N GLN A 741 39.66 33.65 0.95
CA GLN A 741 39.93 35.06 0.71
C GLN A 741 40.52 35.75 1.94
N GLU A 742 41.39 36.70 1.66
CA GLU A 742 41.92 37.66 2.62
C GLU A 742 41.66 39.08 2.11
N ALA A 743 40.97 39.88 2.91
CA ALA A 743 40.60 41.25 2.58
C ALA A 743 41.15 42.21 3.65
N GLN A 744 42.17 42.99 3.29
CA GLN A 744 42.77 44.01 4.17
C GLN A 744 42.29 45.40 3.78
N ASP A 745 41.00 45.61 3.97
CA ASP A 745 40.31 46.82 3.54
C ASP A 745 40.20 47.85 4.66
N HIS A 746 40.05 47.41 5.91
CA HIS A 746 40.07 48.28 7.08
C HIS A 746 41.50 48.65 7.46
N SER A 747 41.69 49.90 7.90
CA SER A 747 43.03 50.38 8.29
C SER A 747 43.37 50.13 9.76
N LYS A 748 42.43 49.56 10.53
CA LYS A 748 42.55 49.22 11.96
C LYS A 748 41.65 48.03 12.29
N ALA A 749 41.84 47.47 13.49
CA ALA A 749 41.09 46.36 14.07
C ALA A 749 39.61 46.28 13.69
N VAL A 750 39.19 45.11 13.18
CA VAL A 750 37.80 44.75 12.89
C VAL A 750 37.18 44.15 14.15
N THR A 751 36.43 44.94 14.91
CA THR A 751 35.95 44.58 16.24
C THR A 751 34.66 43.77 16.22
N SER A 752 33.91 43.81 15.13
CA SER A 752 32.57 43.23 15.05
C SER A 752 32.22 42.86 13.62
N LEU A 753 31.63 41.68 13.46
CA LEU A 753 31.08 41.15 12.21
C LEU A 753 29.64 40.71 12.46
N GLU A 754 28.69 41.23 11.69
CA GLU A 754 27.27 40.93 11.84
C GLU A 754 26.64 40.60 10.47
N ILE A 755 25.82 39.55 10.41
CA ILE A 755 25.08 39.15 9.21
C ILE A 755 23.59 39.32 9.49
N LEU A 756 22.87 39.94 8.55
CA LEU A 756 21.42 40.12 8.67
C LEU A 756 20.69 38.80 8.40
N GLN A 757 19.46 38.68 8.93
CA GLN A 757 18.62 37.48 8.74
C GLN A 757 18.29 37.16 7.27
N SER A 758 18.39 38.14 6.37
CA SER A 758 18.28 37.91 4.91
C SER A 758 19.46 37.13 4.33
N GLY A 759 20.60 37.09 5.03
CA GLY A 759 21.79 36.31 4.69
C GLY A 759 22.66 36.86 3.55
N GLU A 760 22.26 37.95 2.90
CA GLU A 760 22.93 38.42 1.68
C GLU A 760 24.09 39.40 1.93
N LYS A 761 24.11 40.05 3.11
CA LYS A 761 25.07 41.10 3.45
C LYS A 761 25.75 40.85 4.79
N LEU A 762 27.06 41.03 4.81
CA LEU A 762 27.90 41.09 6.01
C LEU A 762 28.24 42.54 6.31
N TYR A 763 28.25 42.91 7.59
CA TYR A 763 28.66 44.22 8.07
C TYR A 763 29.87 44.08 8.97
N SER A 764 30.92 44.85 8.69
CA SER A 764 32.12 44.91 9.53
C SER A 764 32.25 46.29 10.17
N GLY A 765 32.46 46.30 11.49
CA GLY A 765 32.74 47.51 12.26
C GLY A 765 34.20 47.57 12.67
N SER A 766 34.84 48.73 12.54
CA SER A 766 36.27 48.90 12.83
C SER A 766 36.60 50.13 13.69
N LEU A 767 37.76 50.05 14.35
CA LEU A 767 38.38 51.19 15.03
C LEU A 767 38.91 52.28 14.08
N ASP A 768 38.89 52.02 12.76
CA ASP A 768 39.16 53.02 11.72
C ASP A 768 38.02 54.03 11.54
N ARG A 769 36.94 53.87 12.31
CA ARG A 769 35.72 54.70 12.31
C ARG A 769 34.80 54.45 11.13
N SER A 770 34.99 53.35 10.41
CA SER A 770 34.09 52.93 9.33
C SER A 770 33.28 51.69 9.68
N VAL A 771 32.08 51.63 9.11
CA VAL A 771 31.33 50.39 8.94
C VAL A 771 31.31 50.07 7.45
N ARG A 772 31.77 48.88 7.08
CA ARG A 772 31.74 48.41 5.69
C ARG A 772 30.66 47.37 5.50
N VAL A 773 30.02 47.41 4.34
CA VAL A 773 29.00 46.46 3.92
C VAL A 773 29.59 45.59 2.82
N TRP A 774 29.39 44.29 2.95
CA TRP A 774 29.96 43.28 2.08
C TRP A 774 28.84 42.43 1.50
N SER A 775 28.91 42.14 0.20
CA SER A 775 28.10 41.10 -0.43
C SER A 775 28.80 39.77 -0.25
N ILE A 776 28.06 38.73 0.18
CA ILE A 776 28.55 37.36 0.31
C ILE A 776 28.11 36.57 -0.92
N GLY A 777 29.07 36.07 -1.71
CA GLY A 777 28.85 35.25 -2.91
C GLY A 777 29.56 33.90 -2.84
N GLU A 778 29.49 33.11 -3.93
CA GLU A 778 30.13 31.79 -3.99
C GLU A 778 31.66 31.85 -3.91
N GLU A 779 32.26 32.94 -4.40
CA GLU A 779 33.72 33.14 -4.42
C GLU A 779 34.28 33.90 -3.20
N GLY A 780 33.43 34.28 -2.22
CA GLY A 780 33.84 34.99 -1.00
C GLY A 780 33.04 36.26 -0.74
N ILE A 781 33.70 37.29 -0.20
CA ILE A 781 33.12 38.59 0.15
C ILE A 781 33.63 39.72 -0.75
N SER A 782 32.75 40.65 -1.10
CA SER A 782 33.11 41.87 -1.84
C SER A 782 32.55 43.11 -1.16
N CYS A 783 33.37 44.14 -0.95
CA CYS A 783 32.93 45.38 -0.31
C CYS A 783 32.06 46.17 -1.31
N ILE A 784 30.83 46.50 -0.90
CA ILE A 784 29.84 47.20 -1.73
C ILE A 784 29.59 48.63 -1.24
N GLU A 785 29.67 48.89 0.07
CA GLU A 785 29.44 50.21 0.65
C GLU A 785 30.37 50.46 1.84
N VAL A 786 30.75 51.73 2.04
CA VAL A 786 31.56 52.18 3.17
C VAL A 786 30.88 53.38 3.81
N HIS A 787 30.62 53.29 5.11
CA HIS A 787 29.97 54.35 5.89
C HIS A 787 30.92 54.89 6.97
N ASP A 788 31.16 56.20 6.98
CA ASP A 788 31.96 56.88 8.01
C ASP A 788 31.11 57.20 9.25
N MET A 789 31.44 56.58 10.38
CA MET A 789 30.74 56.71 11.65
C MET A 789 31.22 57.87 12.52
N LYS A 790 32.32 58.54 12.13
CA LYS A 790 33.03 59.60 12.87
C LYS A 790 33.66 59.18 14.21
N ASP A 791 33.17 58.14 14.84
CA ASP A 791 33.72 57.53 16.05
C ASP A 791 34.15 56.08 15.80
N GLN A 792 35.02 55.57 16.68
CA GLN A 792 35.45 54.17 16.65
C GLN A 792 34.27 53.25 16.95
N VAL A 793 34.18 52.15 16.21
CA VAL A 793 33.16 51.12 16.42
C VAL A 793 33.78 50.02 17.27
N HIS A 794 33.27 49.79 18.48
CA HIS A 794 33.76 48.73 19.37
C HIS A 794 32.88 47.46 19.37
N ASP A 795 31.58 47.61 19.18
CA ASP A 795 30.61 46.53 18.98
C ASP A 795 29.53 47.10 18.05
N LEU A 796 28.98 46.28 17.16
CA LEU A 796 28.08 46.68 16.08
C LEU A 796 26.90 45.73 16.03
N ARG A 797 25.68 46.28 15.96
CA ARG A 797 24.44 45.54 15.68
C ARG A 797 23.66 46.25 14.59
N VAL A 798 23.21 45.51 13.60
CA VAL A 798 22.65 46.07 12.37
C VAL A 798 21.22 45.60 12.15
N THR A 799 20.40 46.48 11.59
CA THR A 799 19.11 46.19 10.96
C THR A 799 19.11 46.74 9.53
N ASN A 800 18.05 46.45 8.77
CA ASN A 800 17.88 46.99 7.42
C ASN A 800 17.83 48.53 7.36
N THR A 801 17.54 49.21 8.47
CA THR A 801 17.31 50.68 8.49
C THR A 801 18.30 51.46 9.34
N ILE A 802 18.88 50.82 10.36
CA ILE A 802 19.81 51.45 11.31
C ILE A 802 20.96 50.51 11.70
N SER A 803 22.09 51.10 12.07
CA SER A 803 23.19 50.46 12.79
C SER A 803 23.32 51.04 14.19
N CYS A 804 23.51 50.18 15.18
CA CYS A 804 23.75 50.54 16.56
C CYS A 804 25.18 50.13 16.91
N PHE A 805 25.99 51.06 17.41
CA PHE A 805 27.37 50.77 17.79
C PHE A 805 27.81 51.44 19.07
N ILE A 806 28.80 50.85 19.74
CA ILE A 806 29.45 51.42 20.92
C ILE A 806 30.58 52.35 20.45
N PRO A 807 30.49 53.68 20.69
CA PRO A 807 31.56 54.62 20.37
C PRO A 807 32.70 54.57 21.41
N GLN A 808 33.79 55.27 21.13
CA GLN A 808 34.82 55.57 22.13
C GLN A 808 34.25 56.53 23.20
N GLY A 809 33.67 55.99 24.29
CA GLY A 809 33.07 56.80 25.35
C GLY A 809 31.87 56.12 26.03
N ALA A 810 30.95 56.93 26.56
CA ALA A 810 29.72 56.44 27.18
C ALA A 810 28.53 56.49 26.20
N GLY A 811 27.62 55.55 26.35
CA GLY A 811 26.40 55.40 25.55
C GLY A 811 26.54 54.51 24.33
N VAL A 812 25.51 54.57 23.49
CA VAL A 812 25.39 53.82 22.24
C VAL A 812 24.97 54.79 21.15
N LYS A 813 25.66 54.77 20.02
CA LYS A 813 25.25 55.54 18.84
C LYS A 813 24.36 54.70 17.94
N VAL A 814 23.26 55.30 17.50
CA VAL A 814 22.36 54.76 16.48
C VAL A 814 22.50 55.61 15.24
N PHE A 815 22.93 55.01 14.14
CA PHE A 815 23.09 55.63 12.84
C PHE A 815 22.03 55.09 11.88
N SER A 816 21.30 55.96 11.20
CA SER A 816 20.40 55.54 10.13
C SER A 816 21.12 55.52 8.80
N TRP A 817 20.90 54.45 8.02
CA TRP A 817 21.40 54.36 6.64
C TRP A 817 20.86 55.47 5.73
N SER A 818 19.72 56.07 6.09
CA SER A 818 19.14 57.25 5.40
C SER A 818 19.84 58.57 5.74
N GLY A 819 20.81 58.56 6.66
CA GLY A 819 21.48 59.73 7.19
C GLY A 819 20.89 60.17 8.53
N GLY A 820 21.77 60.35 9.53
CA GLY A 820 21.40 60.81 10.87
C GLY A 820 22.00 59.93 11.96
N SER A 821 22.52 60.55 13.03
CA SER A 821 23.12 59.84 14.16
C SER A 821 22.55 60.34 15.49
N LYS A 822 22.13 59.43 16.36
CA LYS A 822 21.62 59.73 17.71
C LYS A 822 22.46 59.01 18.76
N LEU A 823 22.84 59.71 19.83
CA LEU A 823 23.48 59.11 21.00
C LEU A 823 22.42 58.76 22.04
N LEU A 824 22.40 57.50 22.47
CA LEU A 824 21.52 56.96 23.50
C LEU A 824 22.35 56.61 24.74
N ASN A 825 21.75 56.72 25.92
CA ASN A 825 22.36 56.35 27.21
C ASN A 825 23.75 56.98 27.50
N PRO A 826 23.94 58.30 27.36
CA PRO A 826 25.26 58.95 27.42
C PRO A 826 25.94 58.89 28.81
N LYS A 827 25.23 58.45 29.85
CA LYS A 827 25.75 58.39 31.23
C LYS A 827 26.43 57.06 31.56
N GLN A 828 26.24 56.05 30.72
CA GLN A 828 26.61 54.68 31.04
C GLN A 828 27.70 54.16 30.09
N ASN A 829 28.69 53.46 30.64
CA ASN A 829 29.72 52.83 29.83
C ASN A 829 29.27 51.42 29.42
N VAL A 830 28.89 51.27 28.15
CA VAL A 830 28.38 50.02 27.56
C VAL A 830 29.54 49.19 27.03
N LYS A 831 29.47 47.87 27.22
CA LYS A 831 30.50 46.91 26.82
C LYS A 831 30.06 45.94 25.72
N CYS A 832 28.80 45.55 25.72
CA CYS A 832 28.24 44.66 24.71
C CYS A 832 26.78 45.00 24.43
N LEU A 833 26.35 44.68 23.21
CA LEU A 833 25.00 44.93 22.71
C LEU A 833 24.31 43.63 22.26
N ALA A 834 22.99 43.60 22.30
CA ALA A 834 22.17 42.64 21.55
C ALA A 834 20.90 43.33 21.05
N LEU A 835 20.52 43.07 19.80
CA LEU A 835 19.41 43.73 19.14
C LEU A 835 18.36 42.69 18.72
N VAL A 836 17.14 42.81 19.26
CA VAL A 836 16.02 41.91 18.95
C VAL A 836 14.72 42.71 18.86
N GLN A 837 13.99 42.55 17.76
CA GLN A 837 12.66 43.15 17.55
C GLN A 837 12.59 44.67 17.83
N GLY A 838 13.62 45.43 17.43
CA GLY A 838 13.67 46.89 17.63
C GLY A 838 14.03 47.34 19.05
N LYS A 839 14.38 46.40 19.94
CA LYS A 839 14.89 46.69 21.27
C LYS A 839 16.37 46.33 21.40
N LEU A 840 17.12 47.22 22.03
CA LEU A 840 18.55 47.10 22.24
C LEU A 840 18.85 46.79 23.71
N TYR A 841 19.43 45.63 23.96
CA TYR A 841 19.91 45.22 25.29
C TYR A 841 21.39 45.58 25.43
N CYS A 842 21.73 46.25 26.52
CA CYS A 842 23.04 46.82 26.77
C CYS A 842 23.64 46.24 28.06
N GLY A 843 24.82 45.63 27.96
CA GLY A 843 25.60 45.16 29.09
C GLY A 843 26.62 46.22 29.49
N CYS A 844 26.59 46.66 30.73
CA CYS A 844 27.38 47.81 31.17
C CYS A 844 28.59 47.41 32.03
N ASN A 845 29.53 48.35 32.15
CA ASN A 845 30.75 48.14 32.94
C ASN A 845 30.51 48.05 34.46
N ASP A 846 29.37 48.56 34.95
CA ASP A 846 29.00 48.57 36.37
C ASP A 846 28.10 47.39 36.79
N SER A 847 28.09 46.30 36.00
CA SER A 847 27.19 45.14 36.12
C SER A 847 25.70 45.42 35.85
N SER A 848 25.30 46.62 35.42
CA SER A 848 23.91 46.87 35.02
C SER A 848 23.60 46.30 33.63
N ILE A 849 22.35 45.88 33.48
CA ILE A 849 21.77 45.43 32.21
C ILE A 849 20.57 46.31 31.93
N GLN A 850 20.59 46.97 30.77
CA GLN A 850 19.60 47.95 30.39
C GLN A 850 18.97 47.57 29.06
N GLU A 851 17.71 47.92 28.89
CA GLU A 851 16.93 47.74 27.67
C GLU A 851 16.61 49.11 27.11
N ILE A 852 16.84 49.33 25.83
CA ILE A 852 16.56 50.58 25.15
C ILE A 852 15.62 50.27 24.00
N ASP A 853 14.40 50.81 24.05
CA ASP A 853 13.49 50.76 22.93
C ASP A 853 13.93 51.80 21.89
N LEU A 854 14.23 51.35 20.67
CA LEU A 854 14.75 52.24 19.62
C LEU A 854 13.67 53.14 19.02
N THR A 855 12.39 52.76 19.14
CA THR A 855 11.27 53.53 18.61
C THR A 855 10.94 54.72 19.51
N THR A 856 10.87 54.49 20.82
CA THR A 856 10.52 55.50 21.83
C THR A 856 11.75 56.18 22.46
N GLY A 857 12.92 55.53 22.40
CA GLY A 857 14.13 55.95 23.10
C GLY A 857 14.08 55.75 24.62
N THR A 858 13.07 55.04 25.14
CA THR A 858 12.94 54.79 26.58
C THR A 858 13.98 53.77 27.04
N ILE A 859 14.57 54.03 28.22
CA ILE A 859 15.56 53.15 28.84
C ILE A 859 14.90 52.44 30.02
N GLY A 860 14.73 51.13 29.90
CA GLY A 860 14.41 50.22 30.99
C GLY A 860 15.68 49.66 31.64
N VAL A 861 15.62 49.34 32.93
CA VAL A 861 16.75 48.71 33.64
C VAL A 861 16.29 47.35 34.13
N ILE A 862 16.91 46.29 33.61
CA ILE A 862 16.62 44.89 33.96
C ILE A 862 17.41 44.49 35.20
N GLN A 863 18.69 44.89 35.27
CA GLN A 863 19.55 44.68 36.44
C GLN A 863 20.19 46.00 36.86
N MET A 864 20.05 46.35 38.15
CA MET A 864 20.71 47.50 38.76
C MET A 864 22.22 47.25 38.93
N GLY A 865 23.02 48.26 38.63
CA GLY A 865 24.47 48.20 38.78
C GLY A 865 24.89 48.25 40.24
N SER A 866 25.93 47.48 40.60
CA SER A 866 26.51 47.51 41.95
C SER A 866 27.75 48.43 41.98
N ARG A 867 27.64 49.59 42.63
CA ARG A 867 28.79 50.47 42.86
C ARG A 867 29.46 50.10 44.18
N LYS A 868 30.45 49.21 44.17
CA LYS A 868 31.31 49.01 45.35
C LYS A 868 32.23 50.21 45.52
N LEU A 869 32.26 50.81 46.72
CA LEU A 869 33.06 51.99 47.05
C LEU A 869 34.58 51.75 46.98
N LEU A 870 35.04 50.48 46.93
CA LEU A 870 36.46 50.07 46.96
C LEU A 870 36.78 48.78 46.16
N GLY A 871 35.85 48.25 45.35
CA GLY A 871 36.05 47.00 44.59
C GLY A 871 36.19 47.25 43.08
N LYS A 872 36.98 46.42 42.38
CA LYS A 872 37.04 46.42 40.90
C LYS A 872 35.62 46.23 40.33
N ALA A 873 35.28 47.02 39.32
CA ALA A 873 34.01 46.91 38.61
C ALA A 873 33.94 45.56 37.87
N ASN A 874 32.78 44.90 37.91
CA ASN A 874 32.52 43.64 37.22
C ASN A 874 31.68 43.92 35.96
N PRO A 875 32.32 44.07 34.78
CA PRO A 875 31.60 44.31 33.55
C PRO A 875 30.82 43.07 33.08
N ILE A 876 29.72 43.34 32.37
CA ILE A 876 29.06 42.34 31.53
C ILE A 876 29.82 42.29 30.19
N HIS A 877 30.49 41.16 29.92
CA HIS A 877 31.34 41.01 28.73
C HIS A 877 30.55 40.55 27.50
N ALA A 878 29.49 39.76 27.68
CA ALA A 878 28.67 39.31 26.56
C ALA A 878 27.19 39.26 26.91
N ILE A 879 26.34 39.67 25.96
CA ILE A 879 24.88 39.53 26.02
C ILE A 879 24.38 38.89 24.73
N LYS A 880 23.44 37.95 24.87
CA LYS A 880 22.70 37.34 23.75
C LYS A 880 21.23 37.19 24.13
N VAL A 881 20.34 37.31 23.15
CA VAL A 881 18.90 37.14 23.32
C VAL A 881 18.42 36.09 22.32
N GLN A 882 17.74 35.06 22.81
CA GLN A 882 17.22 33.98 21.98
C GLN A 882 15.91 33.46 22.58
N GLU A 883 14.89 33.28 21.74
CA GLU A 883 13.56 32.77 22.12
C GLU A 883 12.93 33.47 23.34
N GLY A 884 13.11 34.78 23.45
CA GLY A 884 12.56 35.58 24.56
C GLY A 884 13.32 35.45 25.88
N LEU A 885 14.45 34.75 25.92
CA LEU A 885 15.38 34.72 27.05
C LEU A 885 16.61 35.59 26.77
N LEU A 886 16.99 36.39 27.75
CA LEU A 886 18.18 37.21 27.77
C LEU A 886 19.26 36.51 28.59
N TYR A 887 20.41 36.27 27.99
CA TYR A 887 21.58 35.67 28.63
C TYR A 887 22.63 36.77 28.77
N ALA A 888 23.18 36.96 29.98
CA ALA A 888 24.30 37.87 30.19
C ALA A 888 25.42 37.17 30.95
N ALA A 889 26.62 37.24 30.37
CA ALA A 889 27.85 36.69 30.90
C ALA A 889 28.76 37.83 31.39
N GLY A 890 29.24 37.75 32.62
CA GLY A 890 30.08 38.77 33.24
C GLY A 890 30.91 38.24 34.42
N GLY A 891 31.57 39.16 35.12
CA GLY A 891 32.36 38.83 36.30
C GLY A 891 31.48 38.40 37.49
N SER A 892 31.72 37.19 38.01
CA SER A 892 30.98 36.59 39.12
C SER A 892 31.08 37.45 40.40
N LEU A 893 29.94 38.03 40.81
CA LEU A 893 29.79 38.80 42.07
C LEU A 893 29.20 37.92 43.19
N ASP A 894 28.51 36.84 42.81
CA ASP A 894 27.66 35.98 43.65
C ASP A 894 27.91 34.47 43.39
N GLY A 895 28.96 34.10 42.67
CA GLY A 895 29.24 32.71 42.28
C GLY A 895 28.62 32.32 40.92
N SER A 896 27.74 33.15 40.35
CA SER A 896 27.18 32.95 39.01
C SER A 896 27.81 33.92 38.00
N ALA A 897 28.48 33.41 36.97
CA ALA A 897 29.04 34.26 35.91
C ALA A 897 28.05 34.50 34.78
N VAL A 898 27.02 33.65 34.63
CA VAL A 898 25.95 33.82 33.64
C VAL A 898 24.61 33.81 34.34
N LYS A 899 23.80 34.80 34.01
CA LYS A 899 22.41 34.91 34.47
C LYS A 899 21.48 34.94 33.26
N ILE A 900 20.29 34.38 33.45
CA ILE A 900 19.27 34.23 32.42
C ILE A 900 18.02 34.95 32.88
N TRP A 901 17.51 35.87 32.08
CA TRP A 901 16.29 36.62 32.34
C TRP A 901 15.24 36.33 31.29
N SER A 902 13.98 36.40 31.70
CA SER A 902 12.86 36.48 30.77
C SER A 902 12.73 37.90 30.25
N THR A 903 12.70 38.09 28.93
CA THR A 903 12.54 39.42 28.32
C THR A 903 11.13 39.99 28.50
N SER A 904 10.12 39.15 28.75
CA SER A 904 8.74 39.60 28.95
C SER A 904 8.47 40.09 30.38
N THR A 905 9.07 39.42 31.37
CA THR A 905 8.83 39.72 32.80
C THR A 905 10.01 40.40 33.48
N SER A 906 11.17 40.51 32.81
CA SER A 906 12.44 41.00 33.40
C SER A 906 12.89 40.24 34.65
N SER A 907 12.35 39.04 34.89
CA SER A 907 12.69 38.20 36.05
C SER A 907 13.81 37.22 35.71
N VAL A 908 14.65 36.89 36.70
CA VAL A 908 15.67 35.85 36.57
C VAL A 908 15.00 34.49 36.46
N VAL A 909 15.31 33.75 35.40
CA VAL A 909 14.82 32.38 35.12
C VAL A 909 15.82 31.34 35.61
N GLY A 910 17.12 31.64 35.55
CA GLY A 910 18.17 30.73 35.97
C GLY A 910 19.55 31.38 36.03
N SER A 911 20.53 30.65 36.55
CA SER A 911 21.92 31.09 36.67
C SER A 911 22.87 29.92 36.48
N LEU A 912 24.01 30.14 35.81
CA LEU A 912 25.05 29.14 35.63
C LEU A 912 26.20 29.43 36.61
N PRO A 913 26.44 28.57 37.61
CA PRO A 913 27.53 28.75 38.56
C PRO A 913 28.86 28.37 37.91
N THR A 914 29.72 29.35 37.67
CA THR A 914 31.05 29.14 37.12
C THR A 914 32.09 29.91 37.93
N THR A 915 33.26 29.30 38.10
CA THR A 915 34.37 29.86 38.89
C THR A 915 35.25 30.80 38.07
N MET A 916 35.03 30.87 36.75
CA MET A 916 35.88 31.55 35.78
C MET A 916 35.23 32.84 35.27
N GLU A 917 36.04 33.83 34.94
CA GLU A 917 35.56 35.06 34.30
C GLU A 917 35.28 34.79 32.81
N MET A 918 34.01 34.86 32.42
CA MET A 918 33.57 34.62 31.04
C MET A 918 33.72 35.88 30.19
N ARG A 919 34.24 35.73 28.97
CA ARG A 919 34.54 36.83 28.04
C ARG A 919 33.66 36.82 26.81
N SER A 920 33.35 35.64 26.30
CA SER A 920 32.55 35.45 25.11
C SER A 920 31.47 34.41 25.39
N MET A 921 30.36 34.51 24.65
CA MET A 921 29.23 33.58 24.76
C MET A 921 28.56 33.43 23.41
N THR A 922 28.23 32.18 23.08
CA THR A 922 27.37 31.84 21.96
C THR A 922 26.40 30.74 22.39
N ILE A 923 25.23 30.72 21.78
CA ILE A 923 24.10 29.88 22.19
C ILE A 923 23.61 29.16 20.95
N SER A 924 23.53 27.84 21.03
CA SER A 924 22.85 27.00 20.05
C SER A 924 21.43 26.67 20.52
N THR A 925 20.68 25.88 19.76
CA THR A 925 19.34 25.46 20.17
C THR A 925 19.34 24.69 21.50
N GLU A 926 20.39 23.90 21.75
CA GLU A 926 20.44 22.90 22.83
C GLU A 926 21.59 23.16 23.83
N LEU A 927 22.63 23.90 23.41
CA LEU A 927 23.84 24.14 24.21
C LEU A 927 24.16 25.63 24.36
N ILE A 928 24.81 25.96 25.47
CA ILE A 928 25.38 27.26 25.78
C ILE A 928 26.90 27.09 25.87
N TYR A 929 27.62 27.85 25.07
CA TYR A 929 29.08 27.86 25.05
C TYR A 929 29.61 29.13 25.70
N LEU A 930 30.49 28.97 26.67
CA LEU A 930 31.04 30.07 27.46
C LEU A 930 32.57 30.06 27.35
N GLY A 931 33.15 31.11 26.76
CA GLY A 931 34.58 31.26 26.58
C GLY A 931 35.22 32.02 27.73
N SER A 932 36.25 31.46 28.36
CA SER A 932 36.93 32.06 29.51
C SER A 932 38.18 32.84 29.12
N LYS A 933 38.70 33.61 30.08
CA LYS A 933 39.99 34.31 29.96
C LYS A 933 41.20 33.36 29.88
N THR A 934 41.09 32.11 30.32
CA THR A 934 42.23 31.17 30.40
C THR A 934 42.23 30.14 29.26
N GLY A 935 41.50 30.40 28.18
CA GLY A 935 41.45 29.49 27.03
C GLY A 935 40.59 28.24 27.24
N ALA A 936 39.83 28.17 28.33
CA ALA A 936 38.84 27.12 28.57
C ALA A 936 37.46 27.55 28.06
N ILE A 937 36.72 26.62 27.47
CA ILE A 937 35.33 26.82 27.02
C ILE A 937 34.46 25.85 27.80
N GLU A 938 33.50 26.38 28.55
CA GLU A 938 32.52 25.54 29.24
C GLU A 938 31.28 25.35 28.38
N ILE A 939 30.81 24.10 28.31
CA ILE A 939 29.61 23.71 27.57
C ILE A 939 28.53 23.39 28.59
N TRP A 940 27.38 24.03 28.44
CA TRP A 940 26.23 23.90 29.33
C TRP A 940 24.99 23.47 28.54
N SER A 941 24.16 22.62 29.13
CA SER A 941 22.86 22.26 28.58
C SER A 941 21.90 23.43 28.78
N ARG A 942 21.19 23.83 27.72
CA ARG A 942 20.23 24.94 27.77
C ARG A 942 18.99 24.59 28.61
N ASP A 943 18.53 23.35 28.54
CA ASP A 943 17.32 22.90 29.23
C ASP A 943 17.58 22.59 30.70
N LYS A 944 18.63 21.79 30.99
CA LYS A 944 18.96 21.36 32.36
C LYS A 944 19.76 22.42 33.13
N LEU A 945 20.33 23.42 32.45
CA LEU A 945 21.26 24.40 33.01
C LEU A 945 22.42 23.75 33.79
N SER A 946 22.87 22.57 33.33
CA SER A 946 23.95 21.80 33.93
C SER A 946 25.19 21.78 33.01
N LYS A 947 26.37 21.67 33.63
CA LYS A 947 27.63 21.62 32.90
C LYS A 947 27.78 20.28 32.20
N VAL A 948 27.87 20.31 30.87
CA VAL A 948 28.01 19.12 30.01
C VAL A 948 29.47 18.75 29.82
N GLY A 949 30.35 19.75 29.62
CA GLY A 949 31.76 19.51 29.33
C GLY A 949 32.62 20.76 29.41
N THR A 950 33.92 20.59 29.16
CA THR A 950 34.87 21.70 29.02
C THR A 950 35.82 21.38 27.85
N LEU A 951 36.00 22.33 26.93
CA LEU A 951 37.00 22.26 25.88
C LEU A 951 38.19 23.13 26.27
N GLN A 952 39.39 22.66 25.97
CA GLN A 952 40.61 23.44 26.17
C GLN A 952 41.23 23.75 24.82
N THR A 953 41.48 25.03 24.55
CA THR A 953 42.09 25.52 23.31
C THR A 953 43.57 25.16 23.13
N GLY A 954 44.15 24.39 24.05
CA GLY A 954 45.58 24.05 24.09
C GLY A 954 46.50 25.22 24.48
N THR A 955 45.97 26.43 24.70
CA THR A 955 46.74 27.61 25.11
C THR A 955 46.13 28.26 26.36
N THR A 956 46.85 29.23 26.93
CA THR A 956 46.33 30.11 28.00
C THR A 956 45.79 31.44 27.45
N ALA A 957 45.65 31.54 26.13
CA ALA A 957 45.13 32.73 25.46
C ALA A 957 43.64 32.91 25.75
N LYS A 958 43.15 34.16 25.68
CA LYS A 958 41.75 34.48 25.98
C LYS A 958 40.88 34.09 24.79
N VAL A 959 39.71 33.50 25.04
CA VAL A 959 38.70 33.30 23.99
C VAL A 959 37.90 34.59 23.81
N LEU A 960 38.19 35.34 22.74
CA LEU A 960 37.64 36.68 22.51
C LEU A 960 36.30 36.66 21.80
N CYS A 961 36.12 35.74 20.85
CA CYS A 961 34.89 35.62 20.07
C CYS A 961 34.57 34.14 19.77
N MET A 962 33.29 33.84 19.59
CA MET A 962 32.79 32.52 19.24
C MET A 962 31.55 32.63 18.35
N ALA A 963 31.39 31.69 17.43
CA ALA A 963 30.21 31.55 16.59
C ALA A 963 29.82 30.07 16.49
N VAL A 964 28.54 29.81 16.32
CA VAL A 964 28.00 28.48 16.02
C VAL A 964 27.30 28.58 14.68
N ASP A 965 27.38 27.53 13.87
CA ASP A 965 26.64 27.43 12.62
C ASP A 965 25.12 27.30 12.84
N ASP A 966 24.34 27.45 11.76
CA ASP A 966 22.87 27.43 11.83
C ASP A 966 22.31 26.07 12.29
N ASP A 967 23.06 24.98 12.11
CA ASP A 967 22.65 23.63 12.50
C ASP A 967 23.05 23.26 13.93
N GLY A 968 24.01 23.98 14.53
CA GLY A 968 24.47 23.73 15.90
C GLY A 968 25.57 22.67 15.99
N GLU A 969 26.16 22.28 14.87
CA GLU A 969 27.14 21.20 14.74
C GLU A 969 28.57 21.70 14.75
N LEU A 970 28.81 22.97 14.38
CA LEU A 970 30.14 23.55 14.28
C LEU A 970 30.28 24.75 15.21
N LEU A 971 31.15 24.63 16.21
CA LEU A 971 31.60 25.74 17.05
C LEU A 971 32.93 26.27 16.54
N VAL A 972 33.00 27.55 16.21
CA VAL A 972 34.23 28.23 15.82
C VAL A 972 34.60 29.27 16.87
N ILE A 973 35.87 29.31 17.23
CA ILE A 973 36.39 30.21 18.26
C ILE A 973 37.61 31.00 17.76
N GLY A 974 37.75 32.22 18.28
CA GLY A 974 38.87 33.11 18.02
C GLY A 974 39.54 33.53 19.32
N THR A 975 40.87 33.46 19.34
CA THR A 975 41.68 33.71 20.54
C THR A 975 42.52 34.98 20.44
N SER A 976 43.01 35.46 21.60
CA SER A 976 43.87 36.64 21.69
C SER A 976 45.28 36.45 21.13
N ASP A 977 45.73 35.22 20.89
CA ASP A 977 47.00 34.92 20.21
C ASP A 977 46.85 34.75 18.69
N GLY A 978 45.65 35.02 18.15
CA GLY A 978 45.41 34.98 16.71
C GLY A 978 45.07 33.60 16.17
N ARG A 979 44.67 32.63 17.02
CA ARG A 979 44.25 31.30 16.55
C ARG A 979 42.75 31.26 16.29
N ILE A 980 42.40 30.46 15.28
CA ILE A 980 41.03 30.07 14.97
C ILE A 980 40.95 28.56 15.13
N GLN A 981 40.01 28.09 15.95
CA GLN A 981 39.76 26.66 16.14
C GLN A 981 38.30 26.34 15.82
N ALA A 982 38.08 25.24 15.13
CA ALA A 982 36.77 24.72 14.77
C ALA A 982 36.56 23.35 15.42
N TRP A 983 35.44 23.23 16.15
CA TRP A 983 35.05 22.06 16.92
C TRP A 983 33.73 21.53 16.37
N GLY A 984 33.73 20.27 15.94
CA GLY A 984 32.55 19.58 15.44
C GLY A 984 31.89 18.79 16.55
N LEU A 985 30.57 18.89 16.65
CA LEU A 985 29.77 18.03 17.48
C LEU A 985 29.62 16.66 16.79
N THR A 986 30.05 15.59 17.45
CA THR A 986 30.09 14.22 16.86
C THR A 986 29.09 13.26 17.45
#